data_AF-A0A943UZV1-F1
#
_entry.id   AF-A0A943UZV1-F1
#
_cell.length_a   1.000
_cell.length_b   1.000
_cell.length_c   1.000
_cell.angle_alpha   90.00
_cell.angle_beta   90.00
_cell.angle_gamma   90.00
#
_symmetry.space_group_name_H-M   'P 1'
#
loop_
_entity.id
_entity.type
_entity.pdbx_description
1 polymer ?
#
loop_
_entity_poly.entity_id
_entity_poly.type
_entity_poly.pdbx_seq_one_letter_code
_entity_poly.pdbx_strand_id
1 'polypeptide(L)'
;MTCDFLVFHDDDTDIADLVRDCAARPRHLRASEADVRDAARAREGEVWSPQLLPYEEWVSSARAGGRAPANEMLPAQEIGLIYSGARSMGIEREELDAVLDAATAGSALARPESSAVLDRRMIEADGGEFGLRDAIAVRREDDGYALVGFDLKRFARAIGSDHVAAVLPASVEGVPIVRITAEAFARRFVQGVGVRLLVVPDTVKRIDAAAFSAVSAGCIHLGASVEHLGDQPCDLAGVSPRLGSRVYSVDARNARYASVDGSLFENGGARLLFAAPPYAERVVVPDGVEEIGPAALCAGCASPSVVHAPASLCKAASKEWDDAVWVCAQGAPVASSLHARGVRLAGERMVERDGCFYDFDEDGAVLVAGPAAPKSVSQRFAEAAAVRHAGMGSISPSAAIKAPAPPARPSLILPEEIDGVPLVRIGVRALPYAPATLAIPRTVRVIERDNACRGTERAVLSEGIASIGEHCFCSRKFSTPVSIPRSVVHIGQGCFEYALCRLAHTGSIVHVSADQLLSCFCDADGHDGVPFDFDAYDELLLSGKNLPDRLGALVHRVADPHAPAPGILRALVERLYEREDEARRRIARDGERKEIEALLAAGFIDDESFDEQIELLRSCNRADCVLFLMEEHRRRKGAASGPKTSSRDRFAL
;
A
#
# COMPACT_ATOMS: atom_id res chain seq x y z
N MET A 1 10.43 -47.72 -0.83
CA MET A 1 11.91 -47.71 -0.65
C MET A 1 12.46 -46.41 -1.26
N THR A 2 12.16 -45.27 -0.64
CA THR A 2 12.32 -43.92 -1.22
C THR A 2 13.34 -43.05 -0.45
N CYS A 3 13.65 -43.43 0.80
CA CYS A 3 14.61 -42.83 1.73
C CYS A 3 16.06 -42.56 1.24
N ASP A 4 16.54 -43.25 0.20
CA ASP A 4 17.98 -43.34 -0.06
C ASP A 4 18.59 -42.18 -0.89
N PHE A 5 17.78 -41.23 -1.33
CA PHE A 5 18.18 -40.09 -2.14
C PHE A 5 17.98 -38.76 -1.39
N LEU A 6 18.77 -37.73 -1.74
CA LEU A 6 18.59 -36.37 -1.22
C LEU A 6 17.27 -35.73 -1.68
N VAL A 7 16.86 -36.04 -2.91
CA VAL A 7 15.59 -35.60 -3.48
C VAL A 7 14.95 -36.81 -4.15
N PHE A 8 13.67 -37.02 -3.91
CA PHE A 8 12.93 -38.16 -4.45
C PHE A 8 11.47 -37.80 -4.69
N HIS A 9 10.80 -38.61 -5.50
CA HIS A 9 9.37 -38.51 -5.74
C HIS A 9 8.60 -39.32 -4.70
N ASP A 10 7.63 -38.71 -4.03
CA ASP A 10 6.73 -39.39 -3.08
C ASP A 10 5.41 -38.63 -2.96
N ASP A 11 4.31 -39.28 -3.35
CA ASP A 11 2.96 -38.69 -3.31
C ASP A 11 2.09 -39.25 -2.18
N ASP A 12 2.36 -40.47 -1.72
CA ASP A 12 1.41 -41.26 -0.91
C ASP A 12 1.83 -41.44 0.56
N THR A 13 3.12 -41.38 0.88
CA THR A 13 3.62 -41.72 2.23
C THR A 13 3.28 -40.62 3.23
N ASP A 14 2.79 -40.96 4.42
CA ASP A 14 2.52 -39.95 5.45
C ASP A 14 3.77 -39.11 5.79
N ILE A 15 3.58 -37.81 5.99
CA ILE A 15 4.69 -36.88 6.21
C ILE A 15 5.45 -37.22 7.50
N ALA A 16 4.76 -37.64 8.56
CA ALA A 16 5.42 -37.98 9.83
C ALA A 16 6.25 -39.26 9.70
N ASP A 17 5.79 -40.22 8.89
CA ASP A 17 6.55 -41.44 8.59
C ASP A 17 7.77 -41.14 7.73
N LEU A 18 7.64 -40.29 6.70
CA LEU A 18 8.77 -39.82 5.90
C LEU A 18 9.82 -39.10 6.75
N VAL A 19 9.39 -38.19 7.63
CA VAL A 19 10.29 -37.48 8.54
C VAL A 19 11.04 -38.48 9.43
N ARG A 20 10.35 -39.48 9.99
CA ARG A 20 10.97 -40.51 10.83
C ARG A 20 12.01 -41.31 10.08
N ASP A 21 11.71 -41.72 8.84
CA ASP A 21 12.64 -42.48 7.99
C ASP A 21 13.85 -41.64 7.57
N CYS A 22 13.65 -40.37 7.24
CA CYS A 22 14.72 -39.43 6.93
C CYS A 22 15.62 -39.13 8.14
N ALA A 23 15.03 -38.95 9.33
CA ALA A 23 15.77 -38.74 10.56
C ALA A 23 16.59 -39.98 10.98
N ALA A 24 16.07 -41.18 10.73
CA ALA A 24 16.78 -42.44 11.01
C ALA A 24 17.99 -42.67 10.07
N ARG A 25 18.04 -41.99 8.92
CA ARG A 25 19.08 -42.17 7.89
C ARG A 25 19.58 -40.82 7.36
N PRO A 26 20.32 -40.05 8.17
CA PRO A 26 20.87 -38.75 7.75
C PRO A 26 21.80 -38.90 6.54
N ARG A 27 21.82 -37.86 5.70
CA ARG A 27 22.50 -37.87 4.42
C ARG A 27 23.89 -37.24 4.54
N HIS A 28 24.93 -37.97 4.18
CA HIS A 28 26.32 -37.51 4.26
C HIS A 28 26.91 -37.46 2.86
N LEU A 29 27.43 -36.30 2.47
CA LEU A 29 28.06 -36.08 1.16
C LEU A 29 29.56 -36.34 1.22
N ARG A 30 30.10 -36.81 0.10
CA ARG A 30 31.54 -36.79 -0.19
C ARG A 30 31.96 -35.41 -0.71
N ALA A 31 33.22 -35.06 -0.59
CA ALA A 31 33.76 -33.79 -1.11
C ALA A 31 33.59 -33.65 -2.63
N SER A 32 33.57 -34.77 -3.36
CA SER A 32 33.31 -34.78 -4.80
C SER A 32 31.85 -34.50 -5.17
N GLU A 33 30.93 -34.56 -4.21
CA GLU A 33 29.48 -34.43 -4.42
C GLU A 33 28.95 -33.03 -4.07
N ALA A 34 29.79 -32.13 -3.56
CA ALA A 34 29.43 -30.75 -3.26
C ALA A 34 30.48 -29.76 -3.82
N ASP A 35 30.02 -28.62 -4.34
CA ASP A 35 30.86 -27.46 -4.63
C ASP A 35 31.26 -26.78 -3.32
N VAL A 36 32.44 -27.12 -2.81
CA VAL A 36 33.00 -26.53 -1.59
C VAL A 36 33.67 -25.20 -1.94
N ARG A 37 33.08 -24.12 -1.45
CA ARG A 37 33.59 -22.75 -1.61
C ARG A 37 34.31 -22.29 -0.35
N ASP A 38 35.43 -21.62 -0.55
CA ASP A 38 36.06 -20.87 0.54
C ASP A 38 35.30 -19.58 0.79
N ALA A 39 35.15 -19.22 2.06
CA ALA A 39 34.69 -17.89 2.40
C ALA A 39 35.64 -16.85 1.80
N ALA A 40 35.10 -15.75 1.26
CA ALA A 40 35.93 -14.61 0.90
C ALA A 40 36.64 -14.12 2.16
N ARG A 41 37.93 -14.39 2.27
CA ARG A 41 38.77 -13.87 3.35
C ARG A 41 39.18 -12.47 2.94
N ALA A 42 38.88 -11.48 3.77
CA ALA A 42 39.56 -10.19 3.68
C ALA A 42 41.08 -10.48 3.70
N ARG A 43 41.82 -9.96 2.72
CA ARG A 43 43.29 -10.06 2.77
C ARG A 43 43.77 -9.33 4.02
N GLU A 44 44.88 -9.78 4.61
CA GLU A 44 45.48 -9.10 5.76
C GLU A 44 45.77 -7.63 5.38
N GLY A 45 45.05 -6.70 6.01
CA GLY A 45 45.06 -5.26 5.69
C GLY A 45 43.84 -4.73 4.93
N GLU A 46 42.93 -5.58 4.43
CA GLU A 46 41.63 -5.15 3.90
C GLU A 46 40.61 -5.00 5.03
N VAL A 47 40.28 -3.76 5.38
CA VAL A 47 39.16 -3.44 6.26
C VAL A 47 37.89 -3.47 5.41
N TRP A 48 37.12 -4.54 5.48
CA TRP A 48 35.74 -4.55 5.00
C TRP A 48 34.86 -3.93 6.10
N SER A 49 34.84 -2.60 6.18
CA SER A 49 33.95 -1.89 7.10
C SER A 49 32.50 -1.97 6.59
N PRO A 50 31.50 -2.37 7.42
CA PRO A 50 30.09 -2.33 7.03
C PRO A 50 29.46 -0.94 7.14
N GLN A 51 30.27 0.12 7.15
CA GLN A 51 29.81 1.51 7.11
C GLN A 51 30.68 2.24 6.11
N LEU A 52 30.12 2.50 4.93
CA LEU A 52 30.63 3.58 4.07
C LEU A 52 30.61 4.86 4.92
N LEU A 53 31.75 5.53 5.02
CA LEU A 53 31.80 6.87 5.62
C LEU A 53 30.84 7.80 4.86
N PRO A 54 30.19 8.76 5.53
CA PRO A 54 29.39 9.77 4.85
C PRO A 54 30.20 10.42 3.73
N TYR A 55 29.57 10.56 2.55
CA TYR A 55 30.18 11.02 1.29
C TYR A 55 31.09 12.25 1.41
N GLU A 56 30.83 13.12 2.40
CA GLU A 56 31.57 14.36 2.64
C GLU A 56 32.99 14.16 3.17
N GLU A 57 33.24 13.14 4.00
CA GLU A 57 34.58 12.89 4.55
C GLU A 57 35.57 12.39 3.49
N TRP A 58 35.08 11.61 2.52
CA TRP A 58 35.90 11.07 1.42
C TRP A 58 36.37 12.15 0.43
N VAL A 59 35.52 13.15 0.16
CA VAL A 59 35.87 14.31 -0.66
C VAL A 59 36.89 15.22 0.07
N SER A 60 36.79 15.31 1.40
CA SER A 60 37.69 16.11 2.22
C SER A 60 39.11 15.53 2.32
N SER A 61 39.25 14.20 2.40
CA SER A 61 40.57 13.54 2.46
C SER A 61 41.32 13.61 1.13
N ALA A 62 40.60 13.61 -0.01
CA ALA A 62 41.20 13.79 -1.33
C ALA A 62 41.80 15.20 -1.52
N ARG A 63 41.22 16.23 -0.89
CA ARG A 63 41.71 17.61 -0.93
C ARG A 63 42.89 17.87 0.03
N ALA A 64 42.94 17.17 1.16
CA ALA A 64 44.04 17.30 2.14
C ALA A 64 45.38 16.73 1.63
N GLY A 65 45.37 15.83 0.64
CA GLY A 65 46.56 15.23 0.03
C GLY A 65 47.19 16.03 -1.13
N GLY A 66 46.70 17.23 -1.44
CA GLY A 66 47.29 18.12 -2.44
C GLY A 66 47.19 17.66 -3.90
N ARG A 67 46.26 16.75 -4.24
CA ARG A 67 46.13 16.17 -5.60
C ARG A 67 45.14 16.87 -6.54
N ALA A 68 44.47 17.97 -6.18
CA ALA A 68 43.69 18.76 -7.13
C ALA A 68 43.41 20.21 -6.63
N PRO A 69 43.48 21.25 -7.49
CA PRO A 69 43.06 22.61 -7.16
C PRO A 69 41.54 22.76 -7.10
N ALA A 70 41.06 23.78 -6.37
CA ALA A 70 39.67 23.94 -5.91
C ALA A 70 38.58 24.10 -7.00
N ASN A 71 38.94 24.22 -8.28
CA ASN A 71 38.02 24.54 -9.38
C ASN A 71 37.87 23.44 -10.45
N GLU A 72 38.38 22.23 -10.22
CA GLU A 72 38.14 21.09 -11.11
C GLU A 72 37.16 20.09 -10.48
N MET A 73 36.14 19.73 -11.25
CA MET A 73 35.14 18.72 -10.91
C MET A 73 35.79 17.34 -11.02
N LEU A 74 35.77 16.55 -9.94
CA LEU A 74 36.44 15.24 -9.93
C LEU A 74 35.55 14.19 -10.64
N PRO A 75 36.13 13.17 -11.32
CA PRO A 75 35.38 12.14 -12.05
C PRO A 75 34.34 11.38 -11.18
N ALA A 76 34.54 11.32 -9.86
CA ALA A 76 33.60 10.71 -8.92
C ALA A 76 32.30 11.52 -8.71
N GLN A 77 32.26 12.80 -9.11
CA GLN A 77 31.05 13.61 -9.08
C GLN A 77 30.13 13.34 -10.29
N GLU A 78 30.66 12.83 -11.41
CA GLU A 78 29.84 12.45 -12.57
C GLU A 78 29.00 11.20 -12.32
N ILE A 79 29.52 10.23 -11.56
CA ILE A 79 28.84 8.94 -11.37
C ILE A 79 27.55 9.09 -10.53
N GLY A 80 27.51 10.05 -9.60
CA GLY A 80 26.32 10.34 -8.78
C GLY A 80 25.18 11.02 -9.55
N LEU A 81 25.48 11.71 -10.64
CA LEU A 81 24.49 12.42 -11.46
C LEU A 81 23.80 11.52 -12.50
N ILE A 82 24.35 10.32 -12.77
CA ILE A 82 23.81 9.42 -13.81
C ILE A 82 22.60 8.61 -13.30
N TYR A 83 22.42 8.45 -11.99
CA TYR A 83 21.31 7.65 -11.44
C TYR A 83 20.04 8.44 -11.09
N SER A 84 20.03 9.77 -11.23
CA SER A 84 18.82 10.58 -11.07
C SER A 84 18.51 11.41 -12.33
N GLY A 85 17.61 10.89 -13.17
CA GLY A 85 16.73 11.73 -13.99
C GLY A 85 17.31 12.37 -15.26
N ALA A 86 18.05 11.65 -16.09
CA ALA A 86 18.43 12.14 -17.43
C ALA A 86 17.30 11.97 -18.48
N ARG A 87 16.13 12.58 -18.22
CA ARG A 87 15.09 12.79 -19.26
C ARG A 87 14.68 14.25 -19.47
N SER A 88 15.32 15.19 -18.76
CA SER A 88 14.96 16.63 -18.85
C SER A 88 16.11 17.58 -19.16
N MET A 89 17.29 17.13 -19.60
CA MET A 89 18.45 18.02 -19.84
C MET A 89 19.04 18.01 -21.26
N GLY A 90 18.27 17.61 -22.28
CA GLY A 90 18.57 17.97 -23.68
C GLY A 90 19.92 17.49 -24.26
N ILE A 91 20.50 16.41 -23.73
CA ILE A 91 21.74 15.82 -24.25
C ILE A 91 21.38 14.87 -25.41
N GLU A 92 22.09 14.99 -26.54
CA GLU A 92 21.91 14.14 -27.71
C GLU A 92 22.41 12.72 -27.46
N ARG A 93 21.75 11.73 -28.06
CA ARG A 93 21.88 10.30 -27.70
C ARG A 93 23.30 9.74 -27.89
N GLU A 94 24.01 10.22 -28.90
CA GLU A 94 25.39 9.80 -29.19
C GLU A 94 26.40 10.33 -28.15
N GLU A 95 26.12 11.49 -27.56
CA GLU A 95 26.99 12.10 -26.54
C GLU A 95 26.80 11.38 -25.19
N LEU A 96 25.58 10.92 -24.89
CA LEU A 96 25.29 10.07 -23.74
C LEU A 96 25.99 8.70 -23.85
N ASP A 97 25.95 8.06 -25.02
CA ASP A 97 26.57 6.75 -25.25
C ASP A 97 28.10 6.85 -25.17
N ALA A 98 28.70 7.94 -25.69
CA ALA A 98 30.15 8.17 -25.60
C ALA A 98 30.64 8.38 -24.15
N VAL A 99 29.86 9.07 -23.31
CA VAL A 99 30.18 9.27 -21.88
C VAL A 99 30.04 7.95 -21.11
N LEU A 100 29.05 7.13 -21.44
CA LEU A 100 28.87 5.79 -20.84
C LEU A 100 30.02 4.83 -21.24
N ASP A 101 30.48 4.89 -22.48
CA ASP A 101 31.62 4.11 -22.96
C ASP A 101 32.94 4.56 -22.33
N ALA A 102 33.14 5.87 -22.13
CA ALA A 102 34.31 6.41 -21.43
C ALA A 102 34.31 6.05 -19.93
N ALA A 103 33.15 6.09 -19.27
CA ALA A 103 33.00 5.68 -17.87
C ALA A 103 33.24 4.17 -17.67
N THR A 104 32.89 3.34 -18.66
CA THR A 104 33.13 1.89 -18.61
C THR A 104 34.56 1.50 -18.96
N ALA A 105 35.29 2.31 -19.76
CA ALA A 105 36.68 2.06 -20.09
C ALA A 105 37.67 2.40 -18.95
N GLY A 106 37.32 3.33 -18.06
CA GLY A 106 38.16 3.75 -16.91
C GLY A 106 37.85 3.07 -15.58
N SER A 107 36.73 2.35 -15.47
CA SER A 107 36.22 1.77 -14.23
C SER A 107 36.45 0.25 -14.17
N ALA A 108 37.64 -0.16 -13.74
CA ALA A 108 37.88 -1.53 -13.24
C ALA A 108 37.31 -1.77 -11.82
N LEU A 109 36.69 -0.75 -11.21
CA LEU A 109 36.09 -0.80 -9.87
C LEU A 109 34.76 -0.03 -9.91
N ALA A 110 33.67 -0.73 -9.60
CA ALA A 110 32.27 -0.29 -9.58
C ALA A 110 31.48 -0.47 -10.90
N ARG A 111 31.25 -1.74 -11.27
CA ARG A 111 29.94 -2.10 -11.84
C ARG A 111 28.94 -2.23 -10.68
N PRO A 112 27.71 -1.72 -10.78
CA PRO A 112 26.59 -2.23 -9.99
C PRO A 112 26.18 -3.59 -10.57
N GLU A 113 27.10 -4.55 -10.50
CA GLU A 113 26.86 -5.97 -10.69
C GLU A 113 27.03 -6.65 -9.31
N SER A 114 26.15 -6.27 -8.37
CA SER A 114 25.76 -7.14 -7.26
C SER A 114 24.76 -8.22 -7.71
N SER A 115 24.80 -8.58 -8.99
CA SER A 115 24.39 -9.87 -9.50
C SER A 115 25.67 -10.50 -10.03
N ALA A 116 26.12 -11.55 -9.34
CA ALA A 116 27.28 -12.35 -9.70
C ALA A 116 27.46 -12.45 -11.22
N VAL A 117 28.65 -12.07 -11.67
CA VAL A 117 29.17 -12.24 -13.03
C VAL A 117 28.69 -13.59 -13.58
N LEU A 118 27.85 -13.49 -14.60
CA LEU A 118 27.48 -14.56 -15.50
C LEU A 118 28.76 -15.08 -16.16
N ASP A 119 29.31 -16.16 -15.62
CA ASP A 119 30.20 -16.99 -16.40
C ASP A 119 29.32 -17.65 -17.49
N ARG A 120 29.43 -17.12 -18.71
CA ARG A 120 28.67 -17.54 -19.88
C ARG A 120 29.26 -18.84 -20.45
N ARG A 121 29.47 -19.82 -19.58
CA ARG A 121 29.79 -21.22 -19.91
C ARG A 121 28.73 -22.10 -19.27
N MET A 122 27.62 -22.28 -19.98
CA MET A 122 26.73 -23.46 -19.96
C MET A 122 25.39 -23.11 -20.61
N ILE A 123 25.46 -22.73 -21.90
CA ILE A 123 24.38 -23.07 -22.84
C ILE A 123 25.08 -23.83 -23.96
N GLU A 124 25.57 -25.00 -23.59
CA GLU A 124 25.99 -26.08 -24.49
C GLU A 124 26.45 -27.19 -23.54
N ALA A 125 25.61 -28.23 -23.42
CA ALA A 125 26.07 -29.61 -23.41
C ALA A 125 24.91 -30.53 -22.99
N ASP A 126 24.46 -31.31 -23.96
CA ASP A 126 24.79 -32.73 -23.97
C ASP A 126 24.14 -33.64 -22.92
N GLY A 127 23.82 -34.87 -23.35
CA GLY A 127 23.27 -35.94 -22.53
C GLY A 127 24.29 -36.51 -21.55
N GLY A 128 24.80 -35.70 -20.62
CA GLY A 128 25.74 -36.09 -19.57
C GLY A 128 25.05 -36.48 -18.25
N GLU A 129 25.64 -37.45 -17.54
CA GLU A 129 25.19 -37.94 -16.23
C GLU A 129 24.99 -36.80 -15.20
N PHE A 130 23.94 -36.94 -14.38
CA PHE A 130 23.64 -35.99 -13.31
C PHE A 130 24.73 -36.01 -12.21
N GLY A 131 25.55 -34.96 -12.14
CA GLY A 131 26.54 -34.77 -11.07
C GLY A 131 26.02 -33.91 -9.91
N LEU A 132 26.05 -34.45 -8.68
CA LEU A 132 25.63 -33.75 -7.45
C LEU A 132 26.43 -32.47 -7.17
N ARG A 133 27.70 -32.43 -7.59
CA ARG A 133 28.64 -31.34 -7.34
C ARG A 133 28.15 -29.98 -7.80
N ASP A 134 27.46 -29.93 -8.93
CA ASP A 134 26.96 -28.67 -9.49
C ASP A 134 25.58 -28.27 -8.92
N ALA A 135 24.94 -29.16 -8.15
CA ALA A 135 23.61 -28.94 -7.58
C ALA A 135 23.66 -28.49 -6.11
N ILE A 136 24.75 -28.79 -5.40
CA ILE A 136 24.91 -28.48 -3.98
C ILE A 136 26.18 -27.67 -3.78
N ALA A 137 26.04 -26.47 -3.23
CA ALA A 137 27.17 -25.62 -2.88
C ALA A 137 27.21 -25.38 -1.37
N VAL A 138 28.37 -25.62 -0.77
CA VAL A 138 28.63 -25.38 0.66
C VAL A 138 29.79 -24.42 0.82
N ARG A 139 29.75 -23.58 1.85
CA ARG A 139 30.82 -22.67 2.22
C ARG A 139 31.42 -23.07 3.55
N ARG A 140 32.74 -23.09 3.65
CA ARG A 140 33.43 -23.40 4.91
C ARG A 140 33.27 -22.25 5.92
N GLU A 141 32.83 -22.56 7.13
CA GLU A 141 32.77 -21.67 8.30
C GLU A 141 33.53 -22.33 9.47
N ASP A 142 33.78 -21.58 10.55
CA ASP A 142 34.65 -22.05 11.65
C ASP A 142 34.10 -23.30 12.36
N ASP A 143 32.78 -23.41 12.49
CA ASP A 143 32.08 -24.50 13.19
C ASP A 143 31.52 -25.58 12.24
N GLY A 144 31.82 -25.52 10.94
CA GLY A 144 31.35 -26.50 9.96
C GLY A 144 31.12 -25.92 8.57
N TYR A 145 30.08 -26.41 7.88
CA TYR A 145 29.68 -25.91 6.57
C TYR A 145 28.37 -25.10 6.64
N ALA A 146 28.30 -24.04 5.85
CA ALA A 146 27.07 -23.34 5.53
C ALA A 146 26.56 -23.78 4.15
N LEU A 147 25.29 -24.16 4.06
CA LEU A 147 24.65 -24.45 2.78
C LEU A 147 24.35 -23.13 2.05
N VAL A 148 24.92 -22.97 0.86
CA VAL A 148 24.88 -21.74 0.05
C VAL A 148 24.14 -21.91 -1.27
N GLY A 149 23.97 -23.14 -1.73
CA GLY A 149 23.15 -23.44 -2.90
C GLY A 149 22.61 -24.86 -2.86
N PHE A 150 21.33 -25.02 -3.16
CA PHE A 150 20.68 -26.31 -3.31
C PHE A 150 19.70 -26.25 -4.50
N ASP A 151 20.15 -26.75 -5.65
CA ASP A 151 19.44 -26.66 -6.94
C ASP A 151 18.36 -27.74 -7.09
N LEU A 152 17.21 -27.49 -6.48
CA LEU A 152 16.02 -28.33 -6.60
C LEU A 152 15.56 -28.53 -8.05
N LYS A 153 15.75 -27.55 -8.94
CA LYS A 153 15.36 -27.69 -10.36
C LYS A 153 16.20 -28.73 -11.08
N ARG A 154 17.50 -28.78 -10.81
CA ARG A 154 18.36 -29.80 -11.40
C ARG A 154 17.96 -31.20 -10.91
N PHE A 155 17.66 -31.34 -9.61
CA PHE A 155 17.14 -32.59 -9.05
C PHE A 155 15.80 -33.00 -9.66
N ALA A 156 14.84 -32.08 -9.73
CA ALA A 156 13.51 -32.31 -10.33
C ALA A 156 13.61 -32.78 -11.79
N ARG A 157 14.47 -32.13 -12.59
CA ARG A 157 14.74 -32.54 -13.98
C ARG A 157 15.33 -33.94 -14.10
N ALA A 158 16.23 -34.31 -13.19
CA ALA A 158 16.84 -35.64 -13.19
C ALA A 158 15.84 -36.74 -12.81
N ILE A 159 14.91 -36.44 -11.90
CA ILE A 159 13.81 -37.35 -11.51
C ILE A 159 12.72 -37.39 -12.57
N GLY A 160 12.57 -36.33 -13.37
CA GLY A 160 11.48 -36.18 -14.33
C GLY A 160 10.14 -35.80 -13.68
N SER A 161 10.17 -35.22 -12.47
CA SER A 161 8.98 -34.72 -11.78
C SER A 161 9.25 -33.36 -11.15
N ASP A 162 8.26 -32.48 -11.27
CA ASP A 162 8.26 -31.14 -10.68
C ASP A 162 7.69 -31.14 -9.25
N HIS A 163 7.27 -32.30 -8.73
CA HIS A 163 6.78 -32.49 -7.35
C HIS A 163 7.69 -33.49 -6.62
N VAL A 164 8.40 -33.01 -5.60
CA VAL A 164 9.46 -33.80 -4.92
C VAL A 164 9.43 -33.65 -3.40
N ALA A 165 10.02 -34.61 -2.70
CA ALA A 165 10.47 -34.47 -1.31
C ALA A 165 11.99 -34.28 -1.29
N ALA A 166 12.49 -33.41 -0.41
CA ALA A 166 13.89 -33.04 -0.30
C ALA A 166 14.40 -33.17 1.13
N VAL A 167 15.54 -33.83 1.30
CA VAL A 167 16.25 -34.00 2.56
C VAL A 167 17.60 -33.32 2.43
N LEU A 168 17.86 -32.33 3.27
CA LEU A 168 19.13 -31.61 3.20
C LEU A 168 20.27 -32.46 3.76
N PRO A 169 21.48 -32.34 3.18
CA PRO A 169 22.64 -33.07 3.66
C PRO A 169 23.02 -32.64 5.08
N ALA A 170 23.34 -33.61 5.93
CA ALA A 170 23.76 -33.41 7.31
C ALA A 170 25.25 -33.05 7.42
N SER A 171 26.10 -33.60 6.55
CA SER A 171 27.54 -33.31 6.55
C SER A 171 28.19 -33.45 5.19
N VAL A 172 29.37 -32.88 5.02
CA VAL A 172 30.28 -33.11 3.89
C VAL A 172 31.61 -33.62 4.44
N GLU A 173 32.07 -34.82 4.03
CA GLU A 173 33.28 -35.48 4.55
C GLU A 173 33.33 -35.54 6.10
N GLY A 174 32.19 -35.84 6.72
CA GLY A 174 32.06 -35.90 8.18
C GLY A 174 32.01 -34.55 8.91
N VAL A 175 32.17 -33.42 8.20
CA VAL A 175 32.02 -32.08 8.78
C VAL A 175 30.55 -31.64 8.67
N PRO A 176 29.88 -31.27 9.77
CA PRO A 176 28.44 -31.00 9.77
C PRO A 176 28.09 -29.73 8.99
N ILE A 177 26.92 -29.73 8.36
CA ILE A 177 26.29 -28.51 7.86
C ILE A 177 25.52 -27.88 9.02
N VAL A 178 26.01 -26.72 9.47
CA VAL A 178 25.55 -26.04 10.68
C VAL A 178 24.67 -24.83 10.38
N ARG A 179 24.69 -24.31 9.14
CA ARG A 179 23.95 -23.12 8.74
C ARG A 179 23.30 -23.27 7.37
N ILE A 180 22.10 -22.72 7.21
CA ILE A 180 21.46 -22.51 5.90
C ILE A 180 21.42 -21.01 5.64
N THR A 181 22.05 -20.56 4.54
CA THR A 181 22.09 -19.14 4.20
C THR A 181 20.84 -18.69 3.45
N ALA A 182 20.60 -17.38 3.40
CA ALA A 182 19.46 -16.80 2.69
C ALA A 182 19.46 -17.10 1.17
N GLU A 183 20.64 -17.35 0.59
CA GLU A 183 20.83 -17.63 -0.84
C GLU A 183 20.74 -19.12 -1.20
N ALA A 184 20.72 -20.02 -0.20
CA ALA A 184 20.69 -21.47 -0.38
C ALA A 184 19.58 -21.92 -1.35
N PHE A 185 18.41 -21.28 -1.25
CA PHE A 185 17.25 -21.53 -2.10
C PHE A 185 16.85 -20.30 -2.91
N ALA A 186 17.83 -19.56 -3.44
CA ALA A 186 17.55 -18.46 -4.36
C ALA A 186 16.60 -18.90 -5.49
N ARG A 187 15.71 -18.00 -5.94
CA ARG A 187 14.64 -18.30 -6.93
C ARG A 187 15.13 -19.11 -8.14
N ARG A 188 16.34 -18.83 -8.64
CA ARG A 188 16.96 -19.55 -9.76
C ARG A 188 17.07 -21.07 -9.56
N PHE A 189 17.19 -21.53 -8.32
CA PHE A 189 17.38 -22.92 -7.90
C PHE A 189 16.08 -23.67 -7.64
N VAL A 190 14.98 -22.96 -7.34
CA VAL A 190 13.74 -23.57 -6.83
C VAL A 190 12.50 -23.26 -7.66
N GLN A 191 12.56 -22.26 -8.54
CA GLN A 191 11.41 -21.84 -9.33
C GLN A 191 10.89 -22.96 -10.24
N GLY A 192 9.60 -23.27 -10.09
CA GLY A 192 8.89 -24.28 -10.87
C GLY A 192 8.89 -25.66 -10.24
N VAL A 193 9.51 -25.84 -9.07
CA VAL A 193 9.55 -27.11 -8.33
C VAL A 193 8.67 -27.01 -7.10
N GLY A 194 7.63 -27.83 -7.04
CA GLY A 194 6.83 -28.06 -5.85
C GLY A 194 7.54 -29.03 -4.90
N VAL A 195 7.70 -28.63 -3.65
CA VAL A 195 8.31 -29.47 -2.61
C VAL A 195 7.22 -29.91 -1.64
N ARG A 196 6.94 -31.20 -1.56
CA ARG A 196 5.96 -31.73 -0.60
C ARG A 196 6.49 -31.66 0.83
N LEU A 197 7.74 -32.09 1.03
CA LEU A 197 8.44 -32.09 2.31
C LEU A 197 9.88 -31.63 2.12
N LEU A 198 10.31 -30.67 2.93
CA LEU A 198 11.72 -30.26 3.08
C LEU A 198 12.20 -30.62 4.49
N VAL A 199 13.16 -31.54 4.61
CA VAL A 199 13.73 -31.96 5.90
C VAL A 199 15.03 -31.24 6.17
N VAL A 200 15.07 -30.44 7.23
CA VAL A 200 16.29 -29.84 7.77
C VAL A 200 16.90 -30.81 8.79
N PRO A 201 18.14 -31.28 8.60
CA PRO A 201 18.76 -32.27 9.47
C PRO A 201 19.15 -31.68 10.84
N ASP A 202 19.32 -32.58 11.82
CA ASP A 202 19.71 -32.26 13.20
C ASP A 202 21.08 -31.57 13.32
N THR A 203 21.90 -31.52 12.28
CA THR A 203 23.19 -30.83 12.32
C THR A 203 23.07 -29.31 12.19
N VAL A 204 21.97 -28.81 11.62
CA VAL A 204 21.76 -27.39 11.36
C VAL A 204 21.37 -26.67 12.64
N LYS A 205 22.16 -25.67 13.02
CA LYS A 205 21.92 -24.81 14.18
C LYS A 205 21.28 -23.48 13.81
N ARG A 206 21.60 -22.94 12.63
CA ARG A 206 21.18 -21.60 12.19
C ARG A 206 20.56 -21.61 10.81
N ILE A 207 19.45 -20.91 10.66
CA ILE A 207 18.78 -20.68 9.39
C ILE A 207 18.62 -19.17 9.24
N ASP A 208 19.23 -18.61 8.20
CA ASP A 208 19.18 -17.17 7.95
C ASP A 208 17.77 -16.71 7.54
N ALA A 209 17.49 -15.44 7.77
CA ALA A 209 16.22 -14.83 7.36
C ALA A 209 15.94 -15.03 5.87
N ALA A 210 14.69 -15.31 5.54
CA ALA A 210 14.16 -15.53 4.19
C ALA A 210 14.77 -16.72 3.41
N ALA A 211 15.57 -17.60 4.03
CA ALA A 211 16.13 -18.79 3.39
C ALA A 211 15.07 -19.67 2.70
N PHE A 212 13.86 -19.77 3.25
CA PHE A 212 12.77 -20.59 2.70
C PHE A 212 11.66 -19.79 2.00
N SER A 213 11.85 -18.48 1.82
CA SER A 213 10.84 -17.57 1.26
C SER A 213 10.46 -17.90 -0.20
N ALA A 214 11.44 -18.36 -0.99
CA ALA A 214 11.25 -18.69 -2.41
C ALA A 214 10.88 -20.15 -2.66
N VAL A 215 11.06 -21.04 -1.67
CA VAL A 215 10.81 -22.47 -1.82
C VAL A 215 9.30 -22.70 -1.88
N SER A 216 8.80 -23.48 -2.83
CA SER A 216 7.39 -23.90 -2.84
C SER A 216 7.20 -25.17 -1.99
N ALA A 217 7.51 -25.08 -0.68
CA ALA A 217 7.38 -26.19 0.26
C ALA A 217 6.02 -26.23 0.97
N GLY A 218 5.33 -27.38 0.90
CA GLY A 218 4.10 -27.66 1.65
C GLY A 218 4.36 -27.96 3.11
N CYS A 219 5.36 -28.80 3.43
CA CYS A 219 5.82 -29.04 4.79
C CYS A 219 7.33 -28.78 4.91
N ILE A 220 7.73 -28.06 5.96
CA ILE A 220 9.14 -27.88 6.34
C ILE A 220 9.35 -28.51 7.72
N HIS A 221 10.22 -29.50 7.81
CA HIS A 221 10.60 -30.12 9.08
C HIS A 221 11.91 -29.52 9.60
N LEU A 222 11.90 -29.07 10.86
CA LEU A 222 13.06 -28.53 11.56
C LEU A 222 13.66 -29.58 12.51
N GLY A 223 14.96 -29.85 12.34
CA GLY A 223 15.71 -30.78 13.19
C GLY A 223 15.89 -30.29 14.64
N ALA A 224 16.37 -31.20 15.48
CA ALA A 224 16.45 -31.02 16.92
C ALA A 224 17.42 -29.92 17.37
N SER A 225 18.50 -29.66 16.62
CA SER A 225 19.55 -28.71 17.03
C SER A 225 19.38 -27.29 16.48
N VAL A 226 18.25 -26.98 15.83
CA VAL A 226 18.01 -25.62 15.32
C VAL A 226 17.82 -24.68 16.52
N GLU A 227 18.75 -23.75 16.68
CA GLU A 227 18.80 -22.77 17.77
C GLU A 227 18.37 -21.37 17.28
N HIS A 228 18.65 -21.04 16.02
CA HIS A 228 18.38 -19.72 15.46
C HIS A 228 17.66 -19.82 14.12
N LEU A 229 16.40 -19.39 14.09
CA LEU A 229 15.61 -19.24 12.88
C LEU A 229 15.36 -17.74 12.63
N GLY A 230 15.98 -17.18 11.59
CA GLY A 230 15.64 -15.85 11.12
C GLY A 230 14.23 -15.82 10.53
N ASP A 231 13.62 -14.63 10.47
CA ASP A 231 12.26 -14.46 9.96
C ASP A 231 12.09 -15.08 8.57
N GLN A 232 11.04 -15.88 8.39
CA GLN A 232 10.73 -16.57 7.12
C GLN A 232 9.40 -16.07 6.54
N PRO A 233 9.37 -14.90 5.88
CA PRO A 233 8.16 -14.43 5.19
C PRO A 233 7.68 -15.48 4.19
N CYS A 234 6.38 -15.75 4.22
CA CYS A 234 5.74 -16.70 3.30
C CYS A 234 4.66 -15.98 2.50
N ASP A 235 4.89 -15.86 1.19
CA ASP A 235 3.89 -15.42 0.22
C ASP A 235 3.46 -16.63 -0.63
N LEU A 236 2.30 -17.20 -0.32
CA LEU A 236 1.78 -18.40 -0.98
C LEU A 236 1.50 -18.18 -2.48
N ALA A 237 1.20 -16.94 -2.87
CA ALA A 237 0.95 -16.57 -4.27
C ALA A 237 2.23 -16.19 -5.03
N GLY A 238 3.27 -15.75 -4.30
CA GLY A 238 4.56 -15.32 -4.83
C GLY A 238 5.55 -16.46 -5.13
N VAL A 239 5.33 -17.65 -4.57
CA VAL A 239 6.14 -18.85 -4.86
C VAL A 239 5.70 -19.56 -6.15
N SER A 240 6.60 -20.34 -6.73
CA SER A 240 6.36 -21.10 -7.98
C SER A 240 6.79 -22.55 -7.82
N PRO A 241 5.85 -23.52 -7.93
CA PRO A 241 4.40 -23.35 -8.13
C PRO A 241 3.72 -22.64 -6.94
N ARG A 242 2.52 -22.09 -7.14
CA ARG A 242 1.76 -21.45 -6.06
C ARG A 242 1.36 -22.47 -5.01
N LEU A 243 1.50 -22.11 -3.74
CA LEU A 243 1.10 -22.96 -2.62
C LEU A 243 -0.33 -22.68 -2.20
N GLY A 244 -1.06 -23.74 -1.83
CA GLY A 244 -2.36 -23.61 -1.16
C GLY A 244 -2.23 -23.46 0.36
N SER A 245 -1.19 -24.05 0.93
CA SER A 245 -0.91 -24.09 2.36
C SER A 245 0.57 -24.37 2.58
N ARG A 246 1.07 -23.99 3.76
CA ARG A 246 2.37 -24.39 4.29
C ARG A 246 2.22 -24.75 5.76
N VAL A 247 2.91 -25.79 6.18
CA VAL A 247 3.01 -26.21 7.58
C VAL A 247 4.47 -26.41 7.98
N TYR A 248 4.74 -26.24 9.27
CA TYR A 248 6.00 -26.60 9.90
C TYR A 248 5.82 -27.83 10.78
N SER A 249 6.82 -28.70 10.77
CA SER A 249 7.00 -29.77 11.74
C SER A 249 8.32 -29.51 12.48
N VAL A 250 8.38 -29.82 13.77
CA VAL A 250 9.61 -29.68 14.56
C VAL A 250 9.88 -30.98 15.28
N ASP A 251 11.14 -31.41 15.31
CA ASP A 251 11.55 -32.56 16.10
C ASP A 251 11.24 -32.33 17.58
N ALA A 252 10.63 -33.33 18.25
CA ALA A 252 10.20 -33.23 19.64
C ALA A 252 11.35 -32.99 20.64
N ARG A 253 12.61 -33.23 20.23
CA ARG A 253 13.81 -32.96 21.03
C ARG A 253 14.28 -31.51 20.93
N ASN A 254 13.72 -30.70 20.04
CA ASN A 254 14.09 -29.29 19.92
C ASN A 254 13.61 -28.53 21.17
N ALA A 255 14.56 -27.94 21.90
CA ALA A 255 14.26 -27.26 23.16
C ALA A 255 13.68 -25.85 22.99
N ARG A 256 13.77 -25.26 21.79
CA ARG A 256 13.45 -23.85 21.55
C ARG A 256 12.20 -23.64 20.71
N TYR A 257 12.02 -24.47 19.68
CA TYR A 257 10.90 -24.39 18.75
C TYR A 257 9.94 -25.55 18.96
N ALA A 258 8.65 -25.29 18.74
CA ALA A 258 7.62 -26.31 18.76
C ALA A 258 6.64 -26.06 17.60
N SER A 259 6.01 -27.13 17.10
CA SER A 259 4.91 -27.03 16.15
C SER A 259 3.61 -27.54 16.76
N VAL A 260 2.54 -26.79 16.55
CA VAL A 260 1.17 -27.16 16.92
C VAL A 260 0.28 -26.89 15.72
N ASP A 261 -0.43 -27.91 15.24
CA ASP A 261 -1.29 -27.84 14.05
C ASP A 261 -0.61 -27.21 12.81
N GLY A 262 0.69 -27.48 12.66
CA GLY A 262 1.51 -26.94 11.57
C GLY A 262 2.00 -25.50 11.76
N SER A 263 1.55 -24.81 12.80
CA SER A 263 2.02 -23.47 13.18
C SER A 263 3.29 -23.57 14.01
N LEU A 264 4.23 -22.63 13.84
CA LEU A 264 5.54 -22.63 14.49
C LEU A 264 5.58 -21.64 15.65
N PHE A 265 6.04 -22.13 16.80
CA PHE A 265 6.19 -21.36 18.04
C PHE A 265 7.64 -21.39 18.53
N GLU A 266 8.01 -20.36 19.26
CA GLU A 266 9.28 -20.21 19.98
C GLU A 266 9.01 -19.99 21.48
N ASN A 267 10.01 -20.27 22.33
CA ASN A 267 10.00 -20.00 23.77
C ASN A 267 8.84 -20.69 24.49
N GLY A 268 8.61 -21.98 24.18
CA GLY A 268 7.55 -22.77 24.82
C GLY A 268 6.13 -22.35 24.46
N GLY A 269 5.94 -21.59 23.37
CA GLY A 269 4.62 -21.11 22.93
C GLY A 269 4.42 -19.60 23.03
N ALA A 270 5.28 -18.89 23.76
CA ALA A 270 5.14 -17.46 24.02
C ALA A 270 5.26 -16.60 22.75
N ARG A 271 5.97 -17.07 21.73
CA ARG A 271 6.15 -16.32 20.47
C ARG A 271 5.70 -17.12 19.27
N LEU A 272 4.72 -16.60 18.53
CA LEU A 272 4.26 -17.18 17.27
C LEU A 272 5.16 -16.71 16.12
N LEU A 273 5.84 -17.65 15.46
CA LEU A 273 6.75 -17.39 14.35
C LEU A 273 6.15 -17.68 12.98
N PHE A 274 5.13 -18.53 12.91
CA PHE A 274 4.40 -18.86 11.69
C PHE A 274 3.02 -19.41 12.05
N ALA A 275 1.96 -18.80 11.54
CA ALA A 275 0.59 -19.31 11.59
C ALA A 275 0.30 -20.07 10.30
N ALA A 276 -0.09 -21.33 10.40
CA ALA A 276 -0.35 -22.18 9.24
C ALA A 276 -1.64 -21.74 8.50
N PRO A 277 -1.56 -21.38 7.21
CA PRO A 277 -2.74 -21.18 6.36
C PRO A 277 -3.31 -22.53 5.88
N PRO A 278 -4.58 -22.59 5.43
CA PRO A 278 -5.51 -21.47 5.26
C PRO A 278 -6.11 -20.99 6.58
N TYR A 279 -6.37 -19.69 6.69
CA TYR A 279 -7.01 -19.12 7.87
C TYR A 279 -8.53 -19.24 7.79
N ALA A 280 -9.15 -19.52 8.92
CA ALA A 280 -10.59 -19.38 9.07
C ALA A 280 -11.00 -17.91 8.95
N GLU A 281 -12.27 -17.66 8.65
CA GLU A 281 -12.81 -16.30 8.62
C GLU A 281 -12.73 -15.60 9.99
N ARG A 282 -12.84 -16.39 11.06
CA ARG A 282 -12.63 -15.96 12.45
C ARG A 282 -11.52 -16.80 13.06
N VAL A 283 -10.43 -16.16 13.43
CA VAL A 283 -9.25 -16.83 13.99
C VAL A 283 -9.14 -16.51 15.48
N VAL A 284 -8.76 -17.50 16.27
CA VAL A 284 -8.39 -17.31 17.69
C VAL A 284 -6.89 -17.52 17.80
N VAL A 285 -6.18 -16.51 18.30
CA VAL A 285 -4.76 -16.67 18.63
C VAL A 285 -4.66 -17.51 19.91
N PRO A 286 -3.84 -18.57 19.96
CA PRO A 286 -3.76 -19.46 21.11
C PRO A 286 -3.41 -18.75 22.43
N ASP A 287 -4.00 -19.22 23.52
CA ASP A 287 -3.68 -18.74 24.87
C ASP A 287 -2.19 -18.98 25.20
N GLY A 288 -1.58 -18.02 25.89
CA GLY A 288 -0.16 -18.04 26.25
C GLY A 288 0.77 -17.43 25.21
N VAL A 289 0.28 -17.10 24.00
CA VAL A 289 1.05 -16.29 23.04
C VAL A 289 1.14 -14.85 23.54
N GLU A 290 2.36 -14.35 23.64
CA GLU A 290 2.70 -12.98 24.08
C GLU A 290 3.16 -12.10 22.91
N GLU A 291 3.80 -12.68 21.89
CA GLU A 291 4.28 -11.96 20.70
C GLU A 291 3.95 -12.69 19.39
N ILE A 292 3.39 -11.96 18.43
CA ILE A 292 3.28 -12.39 17.02
C ILE A 292 4.43 -11.76 16.24
N GLY A 293 5.32 -12.60 15.69
CA GLY A 293 6.50 -12.18 14.94
C GLY A 293 6.15 -11.47 13.62
N PRO A 294 7.10 -10.71 13.03
CA PRO A 294 6.85 -9.92 11.82
C PRO A 294 6.49 -10.78 10.59
N ALA A 295 7.08 -11.97 10.48
CA ALA A 295 6.83 -12.94 9.41
C ALA A 295 5.84 -14.04 9.78
N ALA A 296 5.15 -13.92 10.93
CA ALA A 296 4.29 -14.97 11.44
C ALA A 296 3.04 -15.21 10.58
N LEU A 297 2.57 -14.18 9.90
CA LEU A 297 1.34 -14.24 9.10
C LEU A 297 1.72 -14.29 7.63
N CYS A 298 1.19 -15.29 6.91
CA CYS A 298 1.42 -15.47 5.49
C CYS A 298 0.65 -14.47 4.62
N ALA A 299 1.32 -13.96 3.58
CA ALA A 299 0.72 -13.20 2.50
C ALA A 299 0.23 -14.15 1.37
N GLY A 300 -0.50 -13.59 0.40
CA GLY A 300 -0.94 -14.34 -0.79
C GLY A 300 -2.05 -15.38 -0.51
N CYS A 301 -2.68 -15.33 0.67
CA CYS A 301 -3.86 -16.11 1.02
C CYS A 301 -4.97 -15.20 1.57
N ALA A 302 -6.17 -15.75 1.77
CA ALA A 302 -7.30 -14.99 2.30
C ALA A 302 -7.04 -14.65 3.78
N SER A 303 -7.01 -13.35 4.12
CA SER A 303 -6.92 -12.87 5.50
C SER A 303 -8.24 -13.13 6.27
N PRO A 304 -8.17 -13.37 7.60
CA PRO A 304 -9.36 -13.46 8.43
C PRO A 304 -10.10 -12.13 8.48
N SER A 305 -11.41 -12.19 8.72
CA SER A 305 -12.25 -11.02 8.97
C SER A 305 -12.18 -10.59 10.44
N VAL A 306 -12.09 -11.55 11.36
CA VAL A 306 -12.05 -11.32 12.81
C VAL A 306 -10.91 -12.11 13.43
N VAL A 307 -10.18 -11.48 14.34
CA VAL A 307 -9.07 -12.08 15.10
C VAL A 307 -9.35 -11.88 16.59
N HIS A 308 -9.48 -12.97 17.34
CA HIS A 308 -9.57 -12.94 18.79
C HIS A 308 -8.17 -13.01 19.38
N ALA A 309 -7.77 -11.96 20.07
CA ALA A 309 -6.48 -11.88 20.75
C ALA A 309 -6.62 -12.35 22.21
N PRO A 310 -5.72 -13.22 22.72
CA PRO A 310 -5.71 -13.62 24.11
C PRO A 310 -5.22 -12.47 25.00
N ALA A 311 -5.57 -12.51 26.28
CA ALA A 311 -5.14 -11.50 27.25
C ALA A 311 -3.61 -11.45 27.45
N SER A 312 -2.90 -12.55 27.15
CA SER A 312 -1.44 -12.63 27.21
C SER A 312 -0.74 -11.85 26.09
N LEU A 313 -1.45 -11.54 24.99
CA LEU A 313 -0.82 -10.93 23.82
C LEU A 313 -0.41 -9.49 24.13
N CYS A 314 0.89 -9.24 24.09
CA CYS A 314 1.49 -7.93 24.34
C CYS A 314 1.89 -7.23 23.03
N LYS A 315 2.25 -7.99 21.99
CA LYS A 315 2.82 -7.42 20.77
C LYS A 315 2.43 -8.21 19.53
N ALA A 316 2.01 -7.49 18.49
CA ALA A 316 1.84 -8.05 17.15
C ALA A 316 2.63 -7.21 16.14
N ALA A 317 3.75 -7.75 15.67
CA ALA A 317 4.66 -7.05 14.75
C ALA A 317 4.26 -7.21 13.28
N SER A 318 3.56 -8.30 12.93
CA SER A 318 3.05 -8.51 11.58
C SER A 318 1.92 -7.54 11.24
N LYS A 319 1.85 -7.16 9.96
CA LYS A 319 0.86 -6.21 9.39
C LYS A 319 -0.18 -6.87 8.49
N GLU A 320 -0.05 -8.16 8.21
CA GLU A 320 -0.90 -8.86 7.23
C GLU A 320 -2.38 -8.91 7.62
N TRP A 321 -2.68 -8.82 8.93
CA TRP A 321 -4.05 -8.82 9.46
C TRP A 321 -4.50 -7.45 9.98
N ASP A 322 -3.84 -6.37 9.56
CA ASP A 322 -4.21 -5.03 10.04
C ASP A 322 -5.62 -4.64 9.59
N ASP A 323 -6.10 -5.14 8.44
CA ASP A 323 -7.45 -4.90 7.94
C ASP A 323 -8.54 -5.77 8.59
N ALA A 324 -8.18 -6.72 9.45
CA ALA A 324 -9.13 -7.53 10.21
C ALA A 324 -9.67 -6.75 11.43
N VAL A 325 -10.81 -7.20 11.96
CA VAL A 325 -11.33 -6.73 13.26
C VAL A 325 -10.66 -7.52 14.37
N TRP A 326 -9.86 -6.85 15.18
CA TRP A 326 -9.20 -7.45 16.33
C TRP A 326 -10.07 -7.30 17.57
N VAL A 327 -10.55 -8.43 18.08
CA VAL A 327 -11.32 -8.52 19.32
C VAL A 327 -10.33 -8.71 20.48
N CYS A 328 -10.28 -7.71 21.36
CA CYS A 328 -9.37 -7.69 22.51
C CYS A 328 -10.16 -7.50 23.81
N ALA A 329 -9.69 -8.15 24.87
CA ALA A 329 -10.17 -7.86 26.22
C ALA A 329 -9.87 -6.40 26.60
N GLN A 330 -10.71 -5.81 27.44
CA GLN A 330 -10.53 -4.44 27.90
C GLN A 330 -9.18 -4.28 28.63
N GLY A 331 -8.35 -3.32 28.19
CA GLY A 331 -7.03 -3.10 28.76
C GLY A 331 -5.93 -4.07 28.30
N ALA A 332 -6.19 -4.88 27.26
CA ALA A 332 -5.15 -5.75 26.69
C ALA A 332 -3.93 -4.94 26.22
N PRO A 333 -2.69 -5.35 26.55
CA PRO A 333 -1.49 -4.57 26.27
C PRO A 333 -1.22 -4.36 24.78
N VAL A 334 -1.62 -5.32 23.93
CA VAL A 334 -1.48 -5.22 22.48
C VAL A 334 -2.38 -4.13 21.85
N ALA A 335 -3.50 -3.77 22.50
CA ALA A 335 -4.51 -2.88 21.93
C ALA A 335 -3.93 -1.49 21.59
N SER A 336 -3.12 -0.89 22.46
CA SER A 336 -2.52 0.42 22.21
C SER A 336 -1.59 0.41 21.00
N SER A 337 -0.80 -0.66 20.83
CA SER A 337 0.10 -0.82 19.69
C SER A 337 -0.68 -1.01 18.39
N LEU A 338 -1.76 -1.79 18.41
CA LEU A 338 -2.65 -1.99 17.26
C LEU A 338 -3.40 -0.71 16.88
N HIS A 339 -3.92 0.03 17.87
CA HIS A 339 -4.60 1.29 17.67
C HIS A 339 -3.68 2.35 17.02
N ALA A 340 -2.43 2.46 17.49
CA ALA A 340 -1.45 3.38 16.89
C ALA A 340 -1.21 3.08 15.40
N ARG A 341 -1.25 1.80 15.02
CA ARG A 341 -1.13 1.35 13.62
C ARG A 341 -2.43 1.50 12.81
N GLY A 342 -3.53 1.95 13.42
CA GLY A 342 -4.83 2.10 12.77
C GLY A 342 -5.57 0.79 12.55
N VAL A 343 -5.24 -0.26 13.32
CA VAL A 343 -5.98 -1.53 13.31
C VAL A 343 -7.36 -1.34 13.91
N ARG A 344 -8.36 -2.02 13.34
CA ARG A 344 -9.74 -1.97 13.80
C ARG A 344 -9.87 -2.81 15.06
N LEU A 345 -10.19 -2.17 16.18
CA LEU A 345 -10.30 -2.81 17.49
C LEU A 345 -11.77 -2.89 17.91
N ALA A 346 -12.13 -4.01 18.53
CA ALA A 346 -13.42 -4.21 19.16
C ALA A 346 -13.26 -4.93 20.51
N GLY A 347 -14.19 -4.69 21.43
CA GLY A 347 -14.37 -5.48 22.64
C GLY A 347 -15.14 -6.78 22.39
N GLU A 348 -15.27 -7.58 23.45
CA GLU A 348 -15.97 -8.87 23.42
C GLU A 348 -17.49 -8.74 23.18
N ARG A 349 -18.04 -7.53 23.36
CA ARG A 349 -19.47 -7.22 23.16
C ARG A 349 -19.81 -6.85 21.72
N MET A 350 -18.87 -7.00 20.81
CA MET A 350 -19.05 -6.68 19.39
C MET A 350 -20.20 -7.45 18.76
N VAL A 351 -20.98 -6.76 17.94
CA VAL A 351 -22.13 -7.28 17.20
C VAL A 351 -21.93 -7.10 15.70
N GLU A 352 -22.21 -8.15 14.94
CA GLU A 352 -22.23 -8.10 13.47
C GLU A 352 -23.68 -7.92 12.97
N ARG A 353 -23.91 -6.91 12.13
CA ARG A 353 -25.21 -6.64 11.49
C ARG A 353 -25.02 -6.09 10.09
N ASP A 354 -25.73 -6.67 9.12
CA ASP A 354 -25.70 -6.26 7.71
C ASP A 354 -24.30 -6.22 7.08
N GLY A 355 -23.38 -7.05 7.57
CA GLY A 355 -21.97 -7.09 7.16
C GLY A 355 -21.11 -5.98 7.75
N CYS A 356 -21.62 -5.22 8.72
CA CYS A 356 -20.87 -4.26 9.52
C CYS A 356 -20.66 -4.81 10.94
N PHE A 357 -19.54 -4.43 11.55
CA PHE A 357 -19.17 -4.77 12.92
C PHE A 357 -19.30 -3.53 13.79
N TYR A 358 -20.05 -3.65 14.86
CA TYR A 358 -20.33 -2.59 15.83
C TYR A 358 -19.83 -3.00 17.21
N ASP A 359 -19.26 -2.05 17.94
CA ASP A 359 -18.89 -2.20 19.34
C ASP A 359 -19.55 -1.10 20.18
N PHE A 360 -19.43 -1.18 21.49
CA PHE A 360 -20.11 -0.28 22.43
C PHE A 360 -19.14 0.28 23.46
N ASP A 361 -19.09 1.60 23.54
CA ASP A 361 -18.34 2.35 24.55
C ASP A 361 -19.30 3.10 25.50
N GLU A 362 -18.74 4.00 26.32
CA GLU A 362 -19.52 4.78 27.29
C GLU A 362 -20.42 5.85 26.62
N ASP A 363 -20.06 6.30 25.42
CA ASP A 363 -20.75 7.35 24.67
C ASP A 363 -21.85 6.79 23.76
N GLY A 364 -21.72 5.54 23.32
CA GLY A 364 -22.73 4.84 22.54
C GLY A 364 -22.17 3.70 21.67
N ALA A 365 -22.83 3.46 20.54
CA ALA A 365 -22.37 2.47 19.57
C ALA A 365 -21.31 3.07 18.63
N VAL A 366 -20.32 2.25 18.29
CA VAL A 366 -19.19 2.57 17.40
C VAL A 366 -19.18 1.61 16.23
N LEU A 367 -19.13 2.14 15.00
CA LEU A 367 -18.86 1.32 13.82
C LEU A 367 -17.37 0.98 13.77
N VAL A 368 -17.00 -0.28 14.00
CA VAL A 368 -15.61 -0.77 13.98
C VAL A 368 -15.15 -1.09 12.56
N ALA A 369 -16.01 -1.75 11.78
CA ALA A 369 -15.73 -2.10 10.40
C ALA A 369 -17.03 -2.14 9.59
N GLY A 370 -17.03 -1.53 8.42
CA GLY A 370 -18.10 -1.63 7.46
C GLY A 370 -18.00 -2.90 6.60
N PRO A 371 -18.83 -3.00 5.55
CA PRO A 371 -18.85 -4.17 4.69
C PRO A 371 -17.49 -4.38 4.02
N ALA A 372 -17.09 -5.65 3.92
CA ALA A 372 -15.87 -6.02 3.24
C ALA A 372 -15.87 -5.52 1.78
N ALA A 373 -14.71 -5.08 1.32
CA ALA A 373 -14.53 -4.63 -0.05
C ALA A 373 -14.90 -5.76 -1.03
N PRO A 374 -15.60 -5.46 -2.14
CA PRO A 374 -15.82 -6.46 -3.17
C PRO A 374 -14.46 -6.90 -3.73
N LYS A 375 -14.19 -8.21 -3.69
CA LYS A 375 -12.95 -8.76 -4.21
C LYS A 375 -12.81 -8.44 -5.70
N SER A 376 -11.66 -7.90 -6.09
CA SER A 376 -11.38 -7.60 -7.50
C SER A 376 -11.39 -8.89 -8.34
N VAL A 377 -11.58 -8.77 -9.66
CA VAL A 377 -11.50 -9.92 -10.58
C VAL A 377 -10.16 -10.65 -10.43
N SER A 378 -9.06 -9.89 -10.29
CA SER A 378 -7.71 -10.44 -10.08
C SER A 378 -7.59 -11.20 -8.76
N GLN A 379 -8.17 -10.68 -7.68
CA GLN A 379 -8.14 -11.32 -6.37
C GLN A 379 -9.00 -12.59 -6.35
N ARG A 380 -10.19 -12.55 -6.96
CA ARG A 380 -11.06 -13.72 -7.13
C ARG A 380 -10.39 -14.80 -7.97
N PHE A 381 -9.67 -14.41 -9.02
CA PHE A 381 -8.88 -15.34 -9.83
C PHE A 381 -7.74 -15.95 -9.02
N ALA A 382 -6.99 -15.14 -8.28
CA ALA A 382 -5.86 -15.59 -7.47
C ALA A 382 -6.29 -16.56 -6.37
N GLU A 383 -7.37 -16.25 -5.66
CA GLU A 383 -7.96 -17.14 -4.65
C GLU A 383 -8.46 -18.44 -5.27
N ALA A 384 -9.23 -18.38 -6.36
CA ALA A 384 -9.70 -19.59 -7.03
C ALA A 384 -8.56 -20.45 -7.58
N ALA A 385 -7.48 -19.82 -8.06
CA ALA A 385 -6.25 -20.52 -8.44
C ALA A 385 -5.60 -21.19 -7.22
N ALA A 386 -5.45 -20.47 -6.10
CA ALA A 386 -4.87 -21.02 -4.87
C ALA A 386 -5.69 -22.21 -4.35
N VAL A 387 -7.02 -22.09 -4.27
CA VAL A 387 -7.93 -23.15 -3.81
C VAL A 387 -7.88 -24.38 -4.72
N ARG A 388 -7.82 -24.18 -6.05
CA ARG A 388 -7.65 -25.28 -7.01
C ARG A 388 -6.29 -25.95 -6.89
N HIS A 389 -5.21 -25.18 -6.74
CA HIS A 389 -3.87 -25.72 -6.54
C HIS A 389 -3.73 -26.47 -5.21
N ALA A 390 -4.50 -26.07 -4.19
CA ALA A 390 -4.57 -26.77 -2.92
C ALA A 390 -5.38 -28.08 -2.97
N GLY A 391 -5.92 -28.48 -4.12
CA GLY A 391 -6.81 -29.65 -4.25
C GLY A 391 -8.19 -29.45 -3.62
N MET A 392 -8.51 -28.25 -3.12
CA MET A 392 -9.74 -27.94 -2.38
C MET A 392 -10.83 -27.31 -3.28
N GLY A 393 -10.57 -27.11 -4.57
CA GLY A 393 -11.49 -26.44 -5.50
C GLY A 393 -11.70 -27.19 -6.81
N SER A 394 -12.95 -27.50 -7.14
CA SER A 394 -13.34 -28.09 -8.44
C SER A 394 -13.51 -27.05 -9.56
N ILE A 395 -13.68 -25.78 -9.20
CA ILE A 395 -13.96 -24.68 -10.11
C ILE A 395 -12.65 -24.19 -10.75
N SER A 396 -12.66 -23.94 -12.06
CA SER A 396 -11.48 -23.34 -12.72
C SER A 396 -11.37 -21.85 -12.33
N PRO A 397 -10.16 -21.28 -12.23
CA PRO A 397 -9.99 -19.85 -11.94
C PRO A 397 -10.73 -18.96 -12.93
N SER A 398 -10.80 -19.38 -14.20
CA SER A 398 -11.58 -18.73 -15.26
C SER A 398 -13.10 -18.82 -15.05
N ALA A 399 -13.63 -19.88 -14.44
CA ALA A 399 -15.03 -19.99 -14.08
C ALA A 399 -15.35 -19.14 -12.83
N ALA A 400 -14.42 -19.04 -11.88
CA ALA A 400 -14.57 -18.22 -10.68
C ALA A 400 -14.67 -16.72 -10.99
N ILE A 401 -13.99 -16.24 -12.03
CA ILE A 401 -14.14 -14.85 -12.51
C ILE A 401 -15.38 -14.63 -13.38
N LYS A 402 -15.89 -15.68 -14.05
CA LYS A 402 -17.13 -15.63 -14.84
C LYS A 402 -18.38 -15.64 -13.97
N ALA A 403 -18.29 -16.18 -12.74
CA ALA A 403 -19.35 -16.02 -11.75
C ALA A 403 -19.57 -14.50 -11.51
N PRO A 404 -20.82 -14.02 -11.46
CA PRO A 404 -21.09 -12.64 -11.14
C PRO A 404 -20.38 -12.29 -9.82
N ALA A 405 -19.69 -11.14 -9.78
CA ALA A 405 -19.18 -10.65 -8.51
C ALA A 405 -20.35 -10.56 -7.53
N PRO A 406 -20.14 -10.87 -6.23
CA PRO A 406 -21.18 -10.59 -5.24
C PRO A 406 -21.62 -9.13 -5.46
N PRO A 407 -22.94 -8.87 -5.51
CA PRO A 407 -23.44 -7.57 -5.90
C PRO A 407 -22.80 -6.54 -4.97
N ALA A 408 -21.98 -5.64 -5.54
CA ALA A 408 -21.46 -4.53 -4.78
C ALA A 408 -22.69 -3.79 -4.24
N ARG A 409 -22.84 -3.72 -2.91
CA ARG A 409 -23.93 -2.96 -2.32
C ARG A 409 -23.80 -1.55 -2.88
N PRO A 410 -24.78 -1.04 -3.66
CA PRO A 410 -24.64 0.28 -4.29
C PRO A 410 -24.69 1.38 -3.23
N SER A 411 -25.31 1.09 -2.08
CA SER A 411 -25.46 2.02 -0.97
C SER A 411 -25.15 1.35 0.37
N LEU A 412 -24.58 2.14 1.28
CA LEU A 412 -24.48 1.86 2.71
C LEU A 412 -25.16 3.01 3.46
N ILE A 413 -26.26 2.67 4.13
CA ILE A 413 -26.99 3.58 5.00
C ILE A 413 -26.76 3.05 6.42
N LEU A 414 -26.01 3.79 7.23
CA LEU A 414 -25.74 3.38 8.59
C LEU A 414 -26.99 3.61 9.47
N PRO A 415 -27.32 2.68 10.38
CA PRO A 415 -28.50 2.82 11.24
C PRO A 415 -28.29 3.92 12.30
N GLU A 416 -29.38 4.59 12.72
CA GLU A 416 -29.32 5.57 13.82
C GLU A 416 -29.02 4.89 15.17
N GLU A 417 -29.47 3.65 15.37
CA GLU A 417 -29.34 2.89 16.61
C GLU A 417 -28.98 1.42 16.35
N ILE A 418 -28.16 0.85 17.23
CA ILE A 418 -27.78 -0.57 17.26
C ILE A 418 -28.15 -1.09 18.65
N ASP A 419 -29.05 -2.07 18.70
CA ASP A 419 -29.54 -2.67 19.95
C ASP A 419 -30.07 -1.67 20.99
N GLY A 420 -30.73 -0.61 20.50
CA GLY A 420 -31.29 0.46 21.33
C GLY A 420 -30.26 1.49 21.82
N VAL A 421 -29.01 1.39 21.37
CA VAL A 421 -27.93 2.35 21.64
C VAL A 421 -27.66 3.19 20.39
N PRO A 422 -27.61 4.54 20.48
CA PRO A 422 -27.36 5.39 19.32
C PRO A 422 -25.97 5.19 18.74
N LEU A 423 -25.86 5.19 17.40
CA LEU A 423 -24.59 5.19 16.70
C LEU A 423 -23.97 6.59 16.78
N VAL A 424 -22.93 6.74 17.60
CA VAL A 424 -22.29 8.04 17.87
C VAL A 424 -20.97 8.21 17.15
N ARG A 425 -20.29 7.11 16.79
CA ARG A 425 -18.93 7.16 16.24
C ARG A 425 -18.69 6.18 15.10
N ILE A 426 -17.89 6.61 14.12
CA ILE A 426 -17.29 5.75 13.11
C ILE A 426 -15.80 5.62 13.44
N GLY A 427 -15.33 4.39 13.68
CA GLY A 427 -13.98 4.10 14.15
C GLY A 427 -12.88 4.29 13.10
N VAL A 428 -11.63 4.24 13.56
CA VAL A 428 -10.43 4.32 12.70
C VAL A 428 -10.49 3.26 11.60
N ARG A 429 -10.35 3.70 10.35
CA ARG A 429 -10.33 2.83 9.16
C ARG A 429 -11.52 1.86 9.14
N ALA A 430 -12.70 2.26 9.60
CA ALA A 430 -13.89 1.42 9.55
C ALA A 430 -14.44 1.24 8.12
N LEU A 431 -14.30 2.26 7.27
CA LEU A 431 -14.92 2.34 5.93
C LEU A 431 -13.93 2.51 4.75
N PRO A 432 -12.75 1.86 4.72
CA PRO A 432 -11.72 2.07 3.68
C PRO A 432 -12.25 1.91 2.26
N TYR A 433 -13.27 1.07 2.10
CA TYR A 433 -13.97 0.78 0.86
C TYR A 433 -15.48 0.99 1.02
N ALA A 434 -15.89 2.24 1.19
CA ALA A 434 -17.30 2.60 1.14
C ALA A 434 -17.90 2.39 -0.27
N PRO A 435 -19.20 2.03 -0.38
CA PRO A 435 -19.90 1.86 -1.64
C PRO A 435 -20.17 3.18 -2.36
N ALA A 436 -20.79 3.13 -3.54
CA ALA A 436 -21.05 4.30 -4.37
C ALA A 436 -21.85 5.39 -3.62
N THR A 437 -22.84 5.01 -2.80
CA THR A 437 -23.57 5.94 -1.93
C THR A 437 -23.36 5.62 -0.46
N LEU A 438 -22.86 6.58 0.32
CA LEU A 438 -22.71 6.48 1.77
C LEU A 438 -23.63 7.50 2.46
N ALA A 439 -24.49 7.04 3.35
CA ALA A 439 -25.33 7.91 4.18
C ALA A 439 -25.02 7.71 5.66
N ILE A 440 -24.59 8.80 6.30
CA ILE A 440 -24.24 8.82 7.72
C ILE A 440 -25.40 9.45 8.50
N PRO A 441 -25.94 8.77 9.52
CA PRO A 441 -27.09 9.25 10.27
C PRO A 441 -26.72 10.43 11.17
N ARG A 442 -27.74 11.23 11.51
CA ARG A 442 -27.64 12.41 12.39
C ARG A 442 -27.21 12.12 13.83
N THR A 443 -27.22 10.84 14.25
CA THR A 443 -26.75 10.42 15.58
C THR A 443 -25.23 10.43 15.69
N VAL A 444 -24.52 10.29 14.56
CA VAL A 444 -23.06 10.29 14.53
C VAL A 444 -22.53 11.67 14.89
N ARG A 445 -21.59 11.71 15.83
CA ARG A 445 -20.89 12.89 16.31
C ARG A 445 -19.46 12.94 15.79
N VAL A 446 -18.80 11.78 15.72
CA VAL A 446 -17.37 11.70 15.38
C VAL A 446 -17.12 10.67 14.29
N ILE A 447 -16.32 11.05 13.29
CA ILE A 447 -15.76 10.13 12.29
C ILE A 447 -14.25 10.14 12.47
N GLU A 448 -13.66 9.00 12.85
CA GLU A 448 -12.22 8.88 13.07
C GLU A 448 -11.44 8.74 11.75
N ARG A 449 -10.11 8.83 11.83
CA ARG A 449 -9.20 8.87 10.68
C ARG A 449 -9.21 7.61 9.79
N ASP A 450 -8.60 7.74 8.60
CA ASP A 450 -8.27 6.66 7.66
C ASP A 450 -9.45 5.89 7.09
N ASN A 451 -10.65 6.48 7.15
CA ASN A 451 -11.82 5.87 6.54
C ASN A 451 -11.76 5.85 5.01
N ALA A 452 -10.99 6.71 4.34
CA ALA A 452 -10.70 6.81 2.90
C ALA A 452 -11.90 6.85 1.91
N CYS A 453 -12.89 5.96 2.04
CA CYS A 453 -14.12 5.90 1.25
C CYS A 453 -13.87 5.86 -0.27
N ARG A 454 -12.82 5.16 -0.72
CA ARG A 454 -12.24 5.21 -2.09
C ARG A 454 -13.18 4.84 -3.26
N GLY A 455 -14.38 4.35 -2.98
CA GLY A 455 -15.40 3.98 -3.95
C GLY A 455 -16.60 4.93 -4.03
N THR A 456 -16.66 5.96 -3.20
CA THR A 456 -17.88 6.77 -3.00
C THR A 456 -18.07 7.78 -4.11
N GLU A 457 -19.26 7.80 -4.70
CA GLU A 457 -19.72 8.79 -5.68
C GLU A 457 -20.60 9.86 -5.03
N ARG A 458 -21.32 9.48 -3.97
CA ARG A 458 -22.18 10.36 -3.19
C ARG A 458 -22.07 10.08 -1.70
N ALA A 459 -21.62 11.07 -0.94
CA ALA A 459 -21.64 11.05 0.52
C ALA A 459 -22.74 11.98 1.05
N VAL A 460 -23.57 11.48 1.95
CA VAL A 460 -24.61 12.25 2.66
C VAL A 460 -24.19 12.33 4.13
N LEU A 461 -23.69 13.51 4.50
CA LEU A 461 -23.34 13.86 5.88
C LEU A 461 -24.53 14.55 6.51
N SER A 462 -24.97 14.05 7.67
CA SER A 462 -26.13 14.61 8.39
C SER A 462 -25.71 15.65 9.42
N GLU A 463 -26.61 16.58 9.74
CA GLU A 463 -26.44 17.48 10.89
C GLU A 463 -26.27 16.67 12.18
N GLY A 464 -25.35 17.10 13.03
CA GLY A 464 -24.96 16.43 14.27
C GLY A 464 -23.51 15.93 14.28
N ILE A 465 -22.85 15.80 13.14
CA ILE A 465 -21.42 15.47 13.08
C ILE A 465 -20.62 16.69 13.55
N ALA A 466 -19.80 16.52 14.59
CA ALA A 466 -18.94 17.55 15.16
C ALA A 466 -17.52 17.53 14.58
N SER A 467 -16.97 16.33 14.39
CA SER A 467 -15.59 16.16 13.90
C SER A 467 -15.45 15.05 12.87
N ILE A 468 -14.60 15.34 11.87
CA ILE A 468 -14.18 14.40 10.84
C ILE A 468 -12.65 14.30 10.91
N GLY A 469 -12.13 13.09 11.01
CA GLY A 469 -10.70 12.82 11.10
C GLY A 469 -9.97 12.90 9.76
N GLU A 470 -8.67 12.70 9.82
CA GLU A 470 -7.77 12.70 8.66
C GLU A 470 -8.15 11.61 7.63
N HIS A 471 -7.96 11.91 6.34
CA HIS A 471 -8.14 10.96 5.24
C HIS A 471 -9.47 10.17 5.21
N CYS A 472 -10.59 10.77 5.62
CA CYS A 472 -11.88 10.05 5.68
C CYS A 472 -12.57 9.87 4.31
N PHE A 473 -12.54 10.90 3.46
CA PHE A 473 -13.36 10.97 2.23
C PHE A 473 -12.51 11.30 0.98
N CYS A 474 -11.45 10.54 0.74
CA CYS A 474 -10.53 10.73 -0.39
C CYS A 474 -11.04 9.96 -1.63
N SER A 475 -12.08 10.46 -2.30
CA SER A 475 -12.64 9.86 -3.51
C SER A 475 -12.56 10.79 -4.72
N ARG A 476 -11.99 10.29 -5.81
CA ARG A 476 -11.98 10.95 -7.12
C ARG A 476 -13.29 10.78 -7.90
N LYS A 477 -14.26 10.05 -7.34
CA LYS A 477 -15.50 9.68 -8.03
C LYS A 477 -16.71 10.51 -7.60
N PHE A 478 -16.53 11.50 -6.72
CA PHE A 478 -17.65 12.36 -6.32
C PHE A 478 -18.25 13.06 -7.54
N SER A 479 -19.53 12.79 -7.81
CA SER A 479 -20.25 13.37 -8.95
C SER A 479 -20.87 14.73 -8.63
N THR A 480 -21.04 15.04 -7.35
CA THR A 480 -21.65 16.28 -6.84
C THR A 480 -20.84 16.81 -5.66
N PRO A 481 -20.86 18.14 -5.40
CA PRO A 481 -20.23 18.70 -4.22
C PRO A 481 -20.72 18.03 -2.93
N VAL A 482 -19.79 17.62 -2.07
CA VAL A 482 -20.10 17.06 -0.75
C VAL A 482 -20.56 18.18 0.16
N SER A 483 -21.77 18.06 0.71
CA SER A 483 -22.30 19.07 1.64
C SER A 483 -21.74 18.83 3.03
N ILE A 484 -21.00 19.81 3.55
CA ILE A 484 -20.45 19.82 4.91
C ILE A 484 -21.46 20.52 5.83
N PRO A 485 -22.08 19.80 6.78
CA PRO A 485 -23.09 20.35 7.70
C PRO A 485 -22.59 21.49 8.59
N ARG A 486 -23.52 22.29 9.15
CA ARG A 486 -23.18 23.39 10.09
C ARG A 486 -22.69 22.90 11.45
N SER A 487 -22.99 21.65 11.79
CA SER A 487 -22.49 21.06 13.02
C SER A 487 -20.99 20.73 12.99
N VAL A 488 -20.37 20.64 11.81
CA VAL A 488 -18.98 20.21 11.67
C VAL A 488 -18.04 21.36 12.00
N VAL A 489 -17.29 21.22 13.09
CA VAL A 489 -16.35 22.24 13.58
C VAL A 489 -14.90 21.87 13.24
N HIS A 490 -14.61 20.57 13.07
CA HIS A 490 -13.26 20.06 12.81
C HIS A 490 -13.22 19.13 11.60
N ILE A 491 -12.27 19.36 10.69
CA ILE A 491 -12.00 18.49 9.53
C ILE A 491 -10.50 18.25 9.45
N GLY A 492 -10.11 16.99 9.64
CA GLY A 492 -8.72 16.56 9.61
C GLY A 492 -8.04 16.73 8.26
N GLN A 493 -6.72 16.91 8.29
CA GLN A 493 -5.87 16.99 7.10
C GLN A 493 -6.13 15.88 6.07
N GLY A 494 -6.10 16.27 4.78
CA GLY A 494 -6.28 15.36 3.64
C GLY A 494 -7.68 14.75 3.54
N CYS A 495 -8.62 15.17 4.38
CA CYS A 495 -10.02 14.85 4.19
C CYS A 495 -10.54 15.56 2.93
N PHE A 496 -11.42 14.88 2.17
CA PHE A 496 -12.00 15.41 0.93
C PHE A 496 -10.99 15.72 -0.20
N GLU A 497 -9.79 15.13 -0.19
CA GLU A 497 -8.86 15.23 -1.33
C GLU A 497 -9.57 14.94 -2.67
N TYR A 498 -9.29 15.79 -3.68
CA TYR A 498 -9.92 15.78 -5.00
C TYR A 498 -11.42 16.12 -5.04
N ALA A 499 -12.07 16.38 -3.90
CA ALA A 499 -13.49 16.63 -3.86
C ALA A 499 -13.83 18.12 -4.00
N LEU A 500 -15.05 18.36 -4.46
CA LEU A 500 -15.76 19.62 -4.31
C LEU A 500 -16.53 19.58 -3.00
N CYS A 501 -16.37 20.58 -2.14
CA CYS A 501 -17.12 20.68 -0.89
C CYS A 501 -18.01 21.92 -0.89
N ARG A 502 -19.25 21.78 -0.43
CA ARG A 502 -20.17 22.89 -0.16
C ARG A 502 -20.27 23.08 1.34
N LEU A 503 -19.80 24.21 1.85
CA LEU A 503 -19.83 24.52 3.28
C LEU A 503 -21.19 25.09 3.66
N ALA A 504 -21.97 24.40 4.50
CA ALA A 504 -23.31 24.88 4.90
C ALA A 504 -23.28 26.13 5.81
N HIS A 505 -22.12 26.40 6.43
CA HIS A 505 -21.86 27.59 7.23
C HIS A 505 -22.00 28.87 6.41
N THR A 506 -21.34 28.89 5.24
CA THR A 506 -21.22 30.10 4.40
C THR A 506 -22.05 30.00 3.12
N GLY A 507 -22.33 28.79 2.63
CA GLY A 507 -22.90 28.53 1.31
C GLY A 507 -21.87 28.24 0.23
N SER A 508 -20.59 28.48 0.53
CA SER A 508 -19.49 28.51 -0.44
C SER A 508 -19.09 27.13 -0.93
N ILE A 509 -18.71 27.08 -2.20
CA ILE A 509 -18.17 25.88 -2.84
C ILE A 509 -16.65 26.02 -2.90
N VAL A 510 -15.95 25.07 -2.31
CA VAL A 510 -14.49 25.04 -2.28
C VAL A 510 -13.98 23.80 -3.00
N HIS A 511 -12.90 23.97 -3.76
CA HIS A 511 -12.21 22.88 -4.44
C HIS A 511 -11.04 22.44 -3.57
N VAL A 512 -11.02 21.18 -3.19
CA VAL A 512 -9.96 20.65 -2.34
C VAL A 512 -8.80 20.16 -3.20
N SER A 513 -7.58 20.53 -2.81
CA SER A 513 -6.35 20.09 -3.48
C SER A 513 -6.17 18.57 -3.39
N ALA A 514 -5.31 18.07 -4.27
CA ALA A 514 -4.79 16.70 -4.20
C ALA A 514 -3.60 16.57 -3.23
N ASP A 515 -3.04 17.70 -2.80
CA ASP A 515 -1.85 17.77 -1.97
C ASP A 515 -2.25 18.09 -0.54
N GLN A 516 -1.95 17.17 0.37
CA GLN A 516 -2.26 17.23 1.79
C GLN A 516 -1.64 18.45 2.47
N LEU A 517 -0.48 18.91 1.99
CA LEU A 517 0.22 20.08 2.53
C LEU A 517 -0.44 21.40 2.12
N LEU A 518 -1.42 21.34 1.21
CA LEU A 518 -2.19 22.48 0.71
C LEU A 518 -3.65 22.41 1.16
N SER A 519 -3.98 21.54 2.13
CA SER A 519 -5.33 21.50 2.68
C SER A 519 -5.61 22.80 3.43
N CYS A 520 -6.74 23.43 3.11
CA CYS A 520 -7.20 24.64 3.79
C CYS A 520 -8.27 24.34 4.85
N PHE A 521 -8.49 23.06 5.19
CA PHE A 521 -9.36 22.69 6.31
C PHE A 521 -8.62 22.90 7.63
N CYS A 522 -9.36 23.28 8.67
CA CYS A 522 -8.80 23.55 9.98
C CYS A 522 -8.92 22.33 10.90
N ASP A 523 -7.79 21.95 11.51
CA ASP A 523 -7.69 20.91 12.56
C ASP A 523 -8.03 21.45 13.97
N ALA A 524 -8.56 22.67 14.09
CA ALA A 524 -8.97 23.29 15.35
C ALA A 524 -10.21 24.16 15.11
N ASP A 525 -10.80 24.73 16.18
CA ASP A 525 -11.89 25.71 16.09
C ASP A 525 -11.49 26.80 15.08
N GLY A 526 -12.02 26.71 13.86
CA GLY A 526 -11.67 27.62 12.79
C GLY A 526 -12.06 29.06 13.15
N HIS A 527 -11.49 30.03 12.42
CA HIS A 527 -11.90 31.43 12.59
C HIS A 527 -13.41 31.55 12.33
N ASP A 528 -14.12 32.21 13.23
CA ASP A 528 -15.58 32.40 13.18
C ASP A 528 -16.43 31.10 13.14
N GLY A 529 -15.87 29.96 13.55
CA GLY A 529 -16.59 28.68 13.61
C GLY A 529 -16.77 28.00 12.25
N VAL A 530 -16.09 28.46 11.19
CA VAL A 530 -16.05 27.79 9.89
C VAL A 530 -14.83 26.87 9.85
N PRO A 531 -14.98 25.57 9.52
CA PRO A 531 -13.87 24.62 9.50
C PRO A 531 -12.97 24.77 8.25
N PHE A 532 -12.77 25.99 7.75
CA PHE A 532 -12.04 26.25 6.51
C PHE A 532 -11.34 27.62 6.54
N ASP A 533 -10.05 27.64 6.20
CA ASP A 533 -9.22 28.83 6.10
C ASP A 533 -9.30 29.41 4.68
N PHE A 534 -10.09 30.48 4.52
CA PHE A 534 -10.25 31.16 3.24
C PHE A 534 -9.01 31.96 2.83
N ASP A 535 -8.21 32.45 3.77
CA ASP A 535 -7.01 33.23 3.46
C ASP A 535 -5.93 32.32 2.86
N ALA A 536 -5.70 31.15 3.49
CA ALA A 536 -4.81 30.12 2.95
C ALA A 536 -5.30 29.62 1.57
N TYR A 537 -6.62 29.52 1.39
CA TYR A 537 -7.21 29.12 0.11
C TYR A 537 -7.01 30.19 -0.98
N ASP A 538 -7.14 31.48 -0.64
CA ASP A 538 -6.88 32.57 -1.56
C ASP A 538 -5.40 32.61 -1.98
N GLU A 539 -4.48 32.41 -1.03
CA GLU A 539 -3.05 32.23 -1.35
C GLU A 539 -2.81 31.04 -2.29
N LEU A 540 -3.46 29.90 -2.03
CA LEU A 540 -3.38 28.72 -2.89
C LEU A 540 -3.82 29.05 -4.33
N LEU A 541 -4.96 29.70 -4.49
CA LEU A 541 -5.50 30.10 -5.80
C LEU A 541 -4.59 31.08 -6.54
N LEU A 542 -3.87 31.94 -5.83
CA LEU A 542 -2.95 32.92 -6.42
C LEU A 542 -1.53 32.36 -6.67
N SER A 543 -1.10 31.36 -5.91
CA SER A 543 0.29 30.85 -5.86
C SER A 543 0.79 30.10 -7.10
N GLY A 544 -0.09 29.75 -8.04
CA GLY A 544 0.31 28.94 -9.19
C GLY A 544 0.27 27.43 -8.98
N LYS A 545 0.08 26.97 -7.73
CA LYS A 545 0.12 25.55 -7.35
C LYS A 545 -1.01 24.74 -8.00
N ASN A 546 -0.79 23.43 -8.11
CA ASN A 546 -1.66 22.54 -8.87
C ASN A 546 -2.96 22.25 -8.10
N LEU A 547 -4.08 22.68 -8.66
CA LEU A 547 -5.43 22.35 -8.22
C LEU A 547 -6.15 21.63 -9.37
N PRO A 548 -6.81 20.47 -9.15
CA PRO A 548 -7.39 19.68 -10.23
C PRO A 548 -8.32 20.47 -11.17
N ASP A 549 -9.10 21.39 -10.61
CA ASP A 549 -10.00 22.28 -11.36
C ASP A 549 -9.86 23.73 -10.85
N ARG A 550 -8.70 24.33 -11.14
CA ARG A 550 -8.37 25.70 -10.70
C ARG A 550 -9.32 26.76 -11.25
N LEU A 551 -9.74 26.62 -12.50
CA LEU A 551 -10.64 27.56 -13.14
C LEU A 551 -12.01 27.55 -12.45
N GLY A 552 -12.53 26.36 -12.13
CA GLY A 552 -13.74 26.21 -11.32
C GLY A 552 -13.59 26.83 -9.95
N ALA A 553 -12.46 26.59 -9.30
CA ALA A 553 -12.17 27.12 -7.97
C ALA A 553 -12.15 28.65 -7.92
N LEU A 554 -11.52 29.30 -8.92
CA LEU A 554 -11.52 30.75 -9.07
C LEU A 554 -12.95 31.28 -9.30
N VAL A 555 -13.71 30.65 -10.19
CA VAL A 555 -15.11 31.05 -10.46
C VAL A 555 -15.97 30.95 -9.22
N HIS A 556 -15.94 29.83 -8.50
CA HIS A 556 -16.75 29.66 -7.28
C HIS A 556 -16.30 30.60 -6.15
N ARG A 557 -15.00 30.85 -6.00
CA ARG A 557 -14.49 31.79 -4.98
C ARG A 557 -14.88 33.24 -5.28
N VAL A 558 -14.89 33.66 -6.55
CA VAL A 558 -15.38 34.99 -6.96
C VAL A 558 -16.91 35.09 -6.84
N ALA A 559 -17.61 33.99 -7.14
CA ALA A 559 -19.07 33.95 -7.10
C ALA A 559 -19.64 34.01 -5.68
N ASP A 560 -18.97 33.40 -4.71
CA ASP A 560 -19.36 33.44 -3.30
C ASP A 560 -18.18 33.85 -2.40
N PRO A 561 -17.88 35.17 -2.34
CA PRO A 561 -16.78 35.67 -1.55
C PRO A 561 -17.20 35.78 -0.08
N HIS A 562 -17.01 34.71 0.68
CA HIS A 562 -17.04 34.79 2.12
C HIS A 562 -15.83 35.60 2.63
N ALA A 563 -16.12 36.71 3.35
CA ALA A 563 -15.17 37.60 4.03
C ALA A 563 -13.81 37.81 3.31
N PRO A 564 -13.76 38.24 2.04
CA PRO A 564 -12.51 38.38 1.32
C PRO A 564 -11.64 39.50 1.91
N ALA A 565 -10.34 39.26 2.05
CA ALA A 565 -9.41 40.31 2.40
C ALA A 565 -9.39 41.43 1.34
N PRO A 566 -9.06 42.69 1.71
CA PRO A 566 -9.07 43.82 0.78
C PRO A 566 -8.19 43.57 -0.46
N GLY A 567 -8.77 43.67 -1.64
CA GLY A 567 -8.06 43.53 -2.92
C GLY A 567 -7.95 42.10 -3.46
N ILE A 568 -8.26 41.07 -2.68
CA ILE A 568 -8.21 39.67 -3.13
C ILE A 568 -9.18 39.41 -4.27
N LEU A 569 -10.43 39.89 -4.17
CA LEU A 569 -11.41 39.75 -5.25
C LEU A 569 -10.89 40.29 -6.58
N ARG A 570 -10.19 41.43 -6.57
CA ARG A 570 -9.59 42.00 -7.78
C ARG A 570 -8.48 41.10 -8.32
N ALA A 571 -7.60 40.61 -7.45
CA ALA A 571 -6.52 39.69 -7.84
C ALA A 571 -7.05 38.36 -8.42
N LEU A 572 -8.14 37.81 -7.86
CA LEU A 572 -8.78 36.60 -8.39
C LEU A 572 -9.41 36.84 -9.76
N VAL A 573 -10.05 37.98 -9.97
CA VAL A 573 -10.60 38.38 -11.27
C VAL A 573 -9.48 38.59 -12.29
N GLU A 574 -8.36 39.23 -11.90
CA GLU A 574 -7.17 39.35 -12.76
C GLU A 574 -6.65 37.96 -13.20
N ARG A 575 -6.64 36.96 -12.31
CA ARG A 575 -6.30 35.57 -12.66
C ARG A 575 -7.31 34.90 -13.59
N LEU A 576 -8.60 35.25 -13.52
CA LEU A 576 -9.60 34.75 -14.48
C LEU A 576 -9.37 35.35 -15.87
N TYR A 577 -8.95 36.62 -15.96
CA TYR A 577 -8.61 37.26 -17.24
C TYR A 577 -7.39 36.65 -17.93
N GLU A 578 -6.40 36.14 -17.18
CA GLU A 578 -5.27 35.39 -17.78
C GLU A 578 -5.72 34.16 -18.60
N ARG A 579 -6.94 33.64 -18.34
CA ARG A 579 -7.57 32.51 -19.05
C ARG A 579 -9.01 32.80 -19.45
N GLU A 580 -9.26 34.02 -19.93
CA GLU A 580 -10.59 34.55 -20.26
C GLU A 580 -11.44 33.61 -21.12
N ASP A 581 -10.90 33.13 -22.24
CA ASP A 581 -11.61 32.25 -23.19
C ASP A 581 -12.03 30.90 -22.56
N GLU A 582 -11.19 30.34 -21.69
CA GLU A 582 -11.47 29.08 -21.01
C GLU A 582 -12.53 29.31 -19.91
N ALA A 583 -12.39 30.41 -19.15
CA ALA A 583 -13.32 30.80 -18.09
C ALA A 583 -14.73 31.03 -18.65
N ARG A 584 -14.86 31.82 -19.72
CA ARG A 584 -16.15 32.13 -20.37
C ARG A 584 -16.86 30.89 -20.89
N ARG A 585 -16.13 30.00 -21.55
CA ARG A 585 -16.66 28.70 -22.03
C ARG A 585 -17.13 27.82 -20.88
N ARG A 586 -16.36 27.77 -19.79
CA ARG A 586 -16.76 27.02 -18.59
C ARG A 586 -18.04 27.59 -17.97
N ILE A 587 -18.10 28.90 -17.75
CA ILE A 587 -19.27 29.57 -17.18
C ILE A 587 -20.52 29.31 -18.04
N ALA A 588 -20.38 29.34 -19.36
CA ALA A 588 -21.48 29.05 -20.27
C ALA A 588 -21.98 27.60 -20.19
N ARG A 589 -21.05 26.64 -19.99
CA ARG A 589 -21.37 25.20 -19.91
C ARG A 589 -21.97 24.81 -18.56
N ASP A 590 -21.31 25.18 -17.47
CA ASP A 590 -21.56 24.62 -16.13
C ASP A 590 -22.06 25.67 -15.11
N GLY A 591 -21.97 26.96 -15.42
CA GLY A 591 -22.22 28.03 -14.45
C GLY A 591 -23.69 28.19 -14.05
N GLU A 592 -23.96 28.40 -12.77
CA GLU A 592 -25.32 28.71 -12.28
C GLU A 592 -25.67 30.20 -12.47
N ARG A 593 -26.97 30.54 -12.49
CA ARG A 593 -27.42 31.94 -12.66
C ARG A 593 -26.80 32.89 -11.62
N LYS A 594 -26.69 32.46 -10.36
CA LYS A 594 -26.12 33.26 -9.27
C LYS A 594 -24.63 33.55 -9.49
N GLU A 595 -23.90 32.60 -10.08
CA GLU A 595 -22.48 32.77 -10.37
C GLU A 595 -22.26 33.80 -11.47
N ILE A 596 -23.10 33.78 -12.51
CA ILE A 596 -23.06 34.76 -13.59
C ILE A 596 -23.39 36.17 -13.06
N GLU A 597 -24.37 36.29 -12.17
CA GLU A 597 -24.69 37.54 -11.48
C GLU A 597 -23.51 38.08 -10.67
N ALA A 598 -22.87 37.22 -9.88
CA ALA A 598 -21.71 37.59 -9.08
C ALA A 598 -20.50 37.98 -9.94
N LEU A 599 -20.26 37.29 -11.06
CA LEU A 599 -19.18 37.62 -12.01
C LEU A 599 -19.44 38.94 -12.76
N LEU A 600 -20.70 39.23 -13.09
CA LEU A 600 -21.12 40.52 -13.66
C LEU A 600 -20.96 41.68 -12.64
N ALA A 601 -21.17 41.40 -11.35
CA ALA A 601 -20.94 42.36 -10.27
C ALA A 601 -19.45 42.56 -9.98
N ALA A 602 -18.64 41.50 -10.05
CA ALA A 602 -17.20 41.54 -9.89
C ALA A 602 -16.47 42.17 -11.09
N GLY A 603 -17.18 42.41 -12.19
CA GLY A 603 -16.66 43.09 -13.38
C GLY A 603 -15.94 42.19 -14.37
N PHE A 604 -16.00 40.85 -14.22
CA PHE A 604 -15.42 39.91 -15.18
C PHE A 604 -16.21 39.84 -16.50
N ILE A 605 -17.54 40.02 -16.41
CA ILE A 605 -18.40 40.25 -17.57
C ILE A 605 -18.64 41.76 -17.65
N ASP A 606 -18.12 42.37 -18.70
CA ASP A 606 -18.21 43.80 -18.98
C ASP A 606 -18.93 44.06 -20.31
N ASP A 607 -19.05 45.33 -20.70
CA ASP A 607 -19.76 45.72 -21.92
C ASP A 607 -19.06 45.22 -23.20
N GLU A 608 -17.75 44.99 -23.16
CA GLU A 608 -16.96 44.51 -24.32
C GLU A 608 -17.16 43.01 -24.53
N SER A 609 -17.22 42.24 -23.45
CA SER A 609 -17.39 40.78 -23.47
C SER A 609 -18.84 40.30 -23.45
N PHE A 610 -19.79 41.22 -23.25
CA PHE A 610 -21.21 40.90 -23.09
C PHE A 610 -21.79 40.09 -24.25
N ASP A 611 -21.57 40.55 -25.49
CA ASP A 611 -22.19 39.94 -26.67
C ASP A 611 -21.65 38.53 -26.93
N GLU A 612 -20.33 38.33 -26.78
CA GLU A 612 -19.69 37.02 -26.91
C GLU A 612 -20.19 36.04 -25.84
N GLN A 613 -20.33 36.49 -24.58
CA GLN A 613 -20.84 35.64 -23.51
C GLN A 613 -22.29 35.22 -23.73
N ILE A 614 -23.13 36.09 -24.31
CA ILE A 614 -24.52 35.76 -24.69
C ILE A 614 -24.53 34.68 -25.78
N GLU A 615 -23.65 34.77 -26.77
CA GLU A 615 -23.54 33.76 -27.83
C GLU A 615 -23.11 32.39 -27.26
N LEU A 616 -22.13 32.38 -26.37
CA LEU A 616 -21.70 31.15 -25.68
C LEU A 616 -22.84 30.54 -24.86
N LEU A 617 -23.58 31.34 -24.09
CA LEU A 617 -24.72 30.86 -23.31
C LEU A 617 -25.87 30.32 -24.19
N ARG A 618 -26.12 30.95 -25.34
CA ARG A 618 -27.09 30.44 -26.33
C ARG A 618 -26.64 29.11 -26.92
N SER A 619 -25.34 28.97 -27.24
CA SER A 619 -24.78 27.73 -27.76
C SER A 619 -24.90 26.56 -26.77
N CYS A 620 -24.87 26.85 -25.47
CA CYS A 620 -25.07 25.89 -24.39
C CYS A 620 -26.53 25.75 -23.94
N ASN A 621 -27.49 26.34 -24.66
CA ASN A 621 -28.93 26.29 -24.37
C ASN A 621 -29.35 26.82 -22.98
N ARG A 622 -28.65 27.85 -22.46
CA ARG A 622 -28.91 28.48 -21.15
C ARG A 622 -29.78 29.74 -21.26
N ALA A 623 -31.02 29.57 -21.69
CA ALA A 623 -31.94 30.67 -22.00
C ALA A 623 -32.27 31.57 -20.78
N ASP A 624 -32.29 30.99 -19.58
CA ASP A 624 -32.52 31.68 -18.30
C ASP A 624 -31.41 32.70 -17.99
N CYS A 625 -30.16 32.30 -18.15
CA CYS A 625 -28.98 33.14 -17.94
C CYS A 625 -28.88 34.26 -19.00
N VAL A 626 -29.22 33.96 -20.25
CA VAL A 626 -29.27 34.94 -21.35
C VAL A 626 -30.28 36.04 -21.05
N LEU A 627 -31.50 35.66 -20.64
CA LEU A 627 -32.55 36.62 -20.31
C LEU A 627 -32.13 37.55 -19.16
N PHE A 628 -31.51 36.98 -18.12
CA PHE A 628 -31.00 37.75 -16.99
C PHE A 628 -29.94 38.78 -17.40
N LEU A 629 -28.90 38.36 -18.13
CA LEU A 629 -27.85 39.25 -18.60
C LEU A 629 -28.41 40.38 -19.49
N MET A 630 -29.35 40.06 -20.38
CA MET A 630 -30.01 41.06 -21.24
C MET A 630 -30.84 42.07 -20.43
N GLU A 631 -31.49 41.65 -19.36
CA GLU A 631 -32.25 42.55 -18.49
C GLU A 631 -31.33 43.49 -17.70
N GLU A 632 -30.26 42.96 -17.11
CA GLU A 632 -29.28 43.77 -16.37
C GLU A 632 -28.52 44.75 -17.25
N HIS A 633 -28.13 44.36 -18.47
CA HIS A 633 -27.54 45.28 -19.45
C HIS A 633 -28.48 46.44 -19.79
N ARG A 634 -29.77 46.13 -19.95
CA ARG A 634 -30.80 47.14 -20.23
C ARG A 634 -30.98 48.09 -19.05
N ARG A 635 -30.91 47.59 -17.81
CA ARG A 635 -30.95 48.41 -16.59
C ARG A 635 -29.72 49.32 -16.46
N ARG A 636 -28.50 48.80 -16.67
CA ARG A 636 -27.26 49.59 -16.63
C ARG A 636 -27.25 50.70 -17.69
N LYS A 637 -27.63 50.39 -18.94
CA LYS A 637 -27.79 51.41 -20.01
C LYS A 637 -28.91 52.40 -19.74
N GLY A 638 -30.02 51.95 -19.14
CA GLY A 638 -31.13 52.80 -18.73
C GLY A 638 -30.79 53.77 -17.59
N ALA A 639 -29.90 53.38 -16.67
CA ALA A 639 -29.40 54.22 -15.60
C ALA A 639 -28.29 55.19 -16.05
N ALA A 640 -27.45 54.78 -17.01
CA ALA A 640 -26.43 55.64 -17.62
C ALA A 640 -27.03 56.73 -18.52
N SER A 641 -28.19 56.48 -19.13
CA SER A 641 -29.02 57.53 -19.72
C SER A 641 -29.87 58.19 -18.63
N GLY A 642 -29.42 59.31 -18.07
CA GLY A 642 -30.23 60.13 -17.14
C GLY A 642 -31.64 60.42 -17.66
N PRO A 643 -32.59 60.88 -16.81
CA PRO A 643 -34.01 60.92 -17.13
C PRO A 643 -34.22 61.57 -18.49
N LYS A 644 -34.65 60.77 -19.48
CA LYS A 644 -34.98 61.29 -20.80
C LYS A 644 -36.13 62.27 -20.60
N THR A 645 -35.85 63.56 -20.75
CA THR A 645 -36.89 64.57 -20.92
C THR A 645 -37.79 64.08 -22.04
N SER A 646 -39.02 63.73 -21.64
CA SER A 646 -40.08 63.32 -22.54
C SER A 646 -40.19 64.35 -23.66
N SER A 647 -40.25 63.87 -24.90
CA SER A 647 -40.49 64.70 -26.08
C SER A 647 -41.82 65.48 -26.04
N ARG A 648 -42.63 65.33 -24.98
CA ARG A 648 -43.83 66.16 -24.72
C ARG A 648 -43.54 67.54 -24.14
N ASP A 649 -42.35 67.79 -23.59
CA ASP A 649 -42.01 69.12 -23.01
C ASP A 649 -41.38 70.10 -24.03
N ARG A 650 -41.23 69.69 -25.29
CA ARG A 650 -40.69 70.54 -26.38
C ARG A 650 -41.75 71.25 -27.24
N PHE A 651 -43.04 71.06 -26.95
CA PHE A 651 -44.16 71.67 -27.68
C PHE A 651 -45.10 72.52 -26.81
N ALA A 652 -44.67 72.93 -25.62
CA ALA A 652 -45.40 73.89 -24.79
C ALA A 652 -44.55 75.14 -24.57
N LEU A 653 -44.61 76.07 -25.54
CA LEU A 653 -44.54 77.53 -25.37
C LEU A 653 -44.71 78.22 -26.72
#